data_AF-A0A1Y4ASS1-F1
#
_entry.id   AF-A0A1Y4ASS1-F1
#
_cell.length_a   1.000
_cell.length_b   1.000
_cell.length_c   1.000
_cell.angle_alpha   90.00
_cell.angle_beta   90.00
_cell.angle_gamma   90.00
#
_symmetry.space_group_name_H-M   'P 1'
#
loop_
_entity.id
_entity.type
_entity.pdbx_description
1 polymer ?
#
loop_
_entity_poly.entity_id
_entity_poly.type
_entity_poly.pdbx_seq_one_letter_code
_entity_poly.pdbx_strand_id
1 'polypeptide(L)'
;MSLQVIGKATIDMEKFRAFRKEEREKAKDQKCWPAALWKDYFYEHQDLFRFAEAGYSNFYGGLNYSPADSFDQKVEAAVQYMETMGLTWELMFTNEIITILRFGSLEFGIPSSLVKCQPYTDLDQYTVADLRLRLGTEKQGLHTLVPAGDVTRAKISEEMESIQEDIQQKMDEIQTLKEEQRQEIERIKREVMAKYQAQFDLIEKKKAKLEETKARLETQLFVLDTELYAIRCFIGEVITFVPLRSGKHSNRETPVILYQKLRYLDEEMGKYLAIYGFDGNDTSLFEDALRYRDDLFDLFAPPEKSITLVRVSRNQIQYGDHPVIANMLKAYETYHGSQVGILLRDGENLWIGWTDMERIHIKEDIFLKPQSGIATPDDTGLPSTKEEIASRYFVFSILQGVISHGKLIQLPDGCSIFKGSPYICLSMADGWLEDNRFGTFSDIVARTNQPMQVGDTVLTTLHITRDDVYGIYSSRPTYNKAWHNNRGRGDKNRTHDAEIPDKEILPVNYVEKKEEYSILYDQYRCLVKRVPMDKEGYYTYETKRTNERIGCASERITLWDGYYEGRKDDRYDLRGFTDDEIYKWYLDFNQLISGPDSEKNYIDANKETGYYEVPKGIRKEKTTLHYYLSAEKSYSNARANLEIMEGEYLNLTYLNSVYILYAIQNRKIGGWTIGRQAMDYANSIVYLNIALEYLREREKKEAEMLSKYMDLYPDWQVDLSEWRLKHQYHRLTDARAKKFAKYIQKERSGE
;
A
#
# COMPACT_ATOMS: atom_id res chain seq x y z
N MET A 1 25.95 2.60 11.53
CA MET A 1 25.65 3.21 12.84
C MET A 1 24.42 4.10 12.68
N SER A 2 23.41 3.95 13.54
CA SER A 2 22.29 4.90 13.63
C SER A 2 22.67 5.92 14.69
N LEU A 3 22.89 7.18 14.30
CA LEU A 3 23.17 8.24 15.27
C LEU A 3 21.85 8.65 15.91
N GLN A 4 21.84 8.88 17.23
CA GLN A 4 20.65 9.40 17.93
C GLN A 4 20.70 10.92 17.98
N VAL A 5 19.54 11.57 18.13
CA VAL A 5 19.46 13.02 18.32
C VAL A 5 20.01 13.40 19.70
N ILE A 6 21.10 14.18 19.72
CA ILE A 6 21.79 14.62 20.94
C ILE A 6 21.54 16.10 21.29
N GLY A 7 20.87 16.86 20.43
CA GLY A 7 20.55 18.26 20.71
C GLY A 7 19.92 19.01 19.53
N LYS A 8 19.98 20.34 19.61
CA LYS A 8 19.54 21.26 18.55
C LYS A 8 20.73 22.03 17.98
N ALA A 9 20.62 22.45 16.72
CA ALA A 9 21.66 23.21 16.07
C ALA A 9 21.12 24.26 15.09
N THR A 10 21.92 25.30 14.85
CA THR A 10 21.65 26.35 13.86
C THR A 10 22.86 26.54 12.97
N ILE A 11 22.64 26.55 11.66
CA ILE A 11 23.69 26.80 10.67
C ILE A 11 23.85 28.31 10.50
N ASP A 12 25.10 28.79 10.51
CA ASP A 12 25.43 30.15 10.11
C ASP A 12 25.46 30.24 8.58
N MET A 13 24.35 30.70 7.98
CA MET A 13 24.16 30.68 6.53
C MET A 13 25.13 31.59 5.77
N GLU A 14 25.61 32.67 6.38
CA GLU A 14 26.63 33.53 5.76
C GLU A 14 27.95 32.78 5.63
N LYS A 15 28.39 32.14 6.72
CA LYS A 15 29.60 31.30 6.70
C LYS A 15 29.45 30.08 5.81
N PHE A 16 28.27 29.45 5.81
CA PHE A 16 27.99 28.31 4.94
C PHE A 16 28.13 28.69 3.46
N ARG A 17 27.50 29.79 3.02
CA ARG A 17 27.63 30.28 1.64
C ARG A 17 29.08 30.60 1.28
N ALA A 18 29.81 31.25 2.18
CA ALA A 18 31.23 31.56 1.98
C ALA A 18 32.08 30.28 1.83
N PHE A 19 31.87 29.31 2.73
CA PHE A 19 32.53 28.00 2.70
C PHE A 19 32.24 27.27 1.38
N ARG A 20 30.98 27.19 0.96
CA ARG A 20 30.61 26.52 -0.30
C ARG A 20 31.17 27.22 -1.54
N LYS A 21 31.36 28.54 -1.50
CA LYS A 21 32.04 29.28 -2.58
C LYS A 21 33.54 28.94 -2.63
N GLU A 22 34.20 28.86 -1.48
CA GLU A 22 35.61 28.46 -1.39
C GLU A 22 35.83 27.02 -1.86
N GLU A 23 34.93 26.10 -1.48
CA GLU A 23 34.98 24.70 -1.89
C GLU A 23 34.84 24.53 -3.42
N ARG A 24 34.06 25.38 -4.10
CA ARG A 24 33.96 25.36 -5.57
C ARG A 24 35.28 25.73 -6.25
N GLU A 25 36.07 26.63 -5.65
CA GLU A 25 37.40 26.96 -6.14
C GLU A 25 38.39 25.82 -5.87
N LYS A 26 38.35 25.23 -4.67
CA LYS A 26 39.18 24.07 -4.30
C LYS A 26 38.87 22.80 -5.09
N ALA A 27 37.63 22.66 -5.58
CA ALA A 27 37.22 21.53 -6.42
C ALA A 27 38.04 21.43 -7.71
N LYS A 28 38.52 22.56 -8.26
CA LYS A 28 39.39 22.59 -9.45
C LYS A 28 40.70 21.83 -9.22
N ASP A 29 41.20 21.87 -7.99
CA ASP A 29 42.44 21.21 -7.56
C ASP A 29 42.19 19.91 -6.76
N GLN A 30 40.95 19.43 -6.67
CA GLN A 30 40.54 18.25 -5.87
C GLN A 30 40.88 18.37 -4.38
N LYS A 31 40.86 19.59 -3.83
CA LYS A 31 41.21 19.89 -2.42
C LYS A 31 40.01 20.28 -1.57
N CYS A 32 38.81 19.87 -1.97
CA CYS A 32 37.61 20.07 -1.17
C CYS A 32 37.78 19.42 0.21
N TRP A 33 37.15 20.00 1.21
CA TRP A 33 37.23 19.62 2.62
C TRP A 33 37.15 18.10 2.88
N PRO A 34 36.20 17.33 2.30
CA PRO A 34 36.17 15.87 2.48
C PRO A 34 37.39 15.15 1.89
N ALA A 35 37.88 15.59 0.73
CA ALA A 35 39.08 15.01 0.09
C ALA A 35 40.37 15.42 0.82
N ALA A 36 40.45 16.67 1.28
CA ALA A 36 41.61 17.20 1.98
C ALA A 36 41.87 16.46 3.29
N LEU A 37 40.80 16.12 4.02
CA LEU A 37 40.87 15.39 5.30
C LEU A 37 40.74 13.87 5.14
N TRP A 38 40.75 13.34 3.92
CA TRP A 38 40.57 11.92 3.68
C TRP A 38 41.62 11.10 4.41
N LYS A 39 42.91 11.38 4.21
CA LYS A 39 44.00 10.63 4.84
C LYS A 39 44.16 10.92 6.33
N ASP A 40 43.86 12.16 6.73
CA ASP A 40 44.19 12.64 8.07
C ASP A 40 43.10 12.32 9.10
N TYR A 41 41.85 12.07 8.67
CA TYR A 41 40.74 11.82 9.59
C TYR A 41 39.75 10.77 9.08
N PHE A 42 39.22 10.96 7.87
CA PHE A 42 38.12 10.13 7.36
C PHE A 42 38.53 8.71 6.97
N TYR A 43 39.82 8.45 6.75
CA TYR A 43 40.34 7.10 6.50
C TYR A 43 40.14 6.19 7.73
N GLU A 44 40.30 6.74 8.93
CA GLU A 44 40.08 6.05 10.21
C GLU A 44 38.61 6.12 10.66
N HIS A 45 37.85 7.11 10.18
CA HIS A 45 36.45 7.37 10.54
C HIS A 45 35.51 7.28 9.32
N GLN A 46 35.54 6.14 8.62
CA GLN A 46 34.79 5.93 7.38
C GLN A 46 33.27 6.02 7.56
N ASP A 47 32.79 5.70 8.76
CA ASP A 47 31.38 5.79 9.16
C ASP A 47 30.86 7.24 9.21
N LEU A 48 31.74 8.21 9.52
CA LEU A 48 31.44 9.63 9.51
C LEU A 48 31.58 10.24 8.10
N PHE A 49 32.46 9.67 7.28
CA PHE A 49 32.77 10.20 5.95
C PHE A 49 31.54 10.28 5.03
N ARG A 50 30.65 9.28 5.10
CA ARG A 50 29.41 9.25 4.28
C ARG A 50 28.54 10.51 4.43
N PHE A 51 28.61 11.16 5.59
CA PHE A 51 27.86 12.38 5.86
C PHE A 51 28.56 13.61 5.29
N ALA A 52 29.89 13.62 5.30
CA ALA A 52 30.68 14.70 4.70
C ALA A 52 30.55 14.73 3.16
N GLU A 53 30.43 13.58 2.51
CA GLU A 53 30.28 13.49 1.05
C GLU A 53 28.87 13.82 0.53
N ALA A 54 27.83 13.78 1.39
CA ALA A 54 26.43 13.96 1.00
C ALA A 54 26.13 15.28 0.24
N GLY A 55 26.95 16.31 0.46
CA GLY A 55 26.84 17.61 -0.21
C GLY A 55 27.64 17.77 -1.51
N TYR A 56 28.25 16.69 -2.02
CA TYR A 56 29.17 16.74 -3.16
C TYR A 56 28.73 15.76 -4.26
N SER A 57 28.94 16.14 -5.53
CA SER A 57 28.72 15.24 -6.66
C SER A 57 29.87 14.23 -6.76
N ASN A 58 29.55 12.94 -6.83
CA ASN A 58 30.54 11.87 -6.95
C ASN A 58 30.66 11.43 -8.43
N PHE A 59 31.85 11.55 -9.03
CA PHE A 59 32.14 10.90 -10.31
C PHE A 59 32.95 9.63 -10.03
N TYR A 60 32.32 8.47 -10.27
CA TYR A 60 32.86 7.10 -10.15
C TYR A 60 34.36 6.97 -9.79
N GLY A 61 34.63 6.56 -8.55
CA GLY A 61 35.86 5.83 -8.21
C GLY A 61 37.12 6.61 -7.88
N GLY A 62 37.08 7.93 -7.68
CA GLY A 62 38.27 8.62 -7.15
C GLY A 62 38.12 10.11 -6.91
N LEU A 63 38.24 10.53 -5.63
CA LEU A 63 38.68 11.82 -5.06
C LEU A 63 38.22 13.16 -5.69
N ASN A 64 37.31 13.15 -6.67
CA ASN A 64 36.84 14.33 -7.40
C ASN A 64 35.52 14.84 -6.80
N TYR A 65 35.63 15.50 -5.65
CA TYR A 65 34.47 16.12 -5.01
C TYR A 65 34.24 17.52 -5.58
N SER A 66 33.03 17.77 -6.10
CA SER A 66 32.56 19.13 -6.41
C SER A 66 31.30 19.42 -5.61
N PRO A 67 31.18 20.61 -4.98
CA PRO A 67 29.93 21.07 -4.38
C PRO A 67 28.75 20.92 -5.33
N ALA A 68 27.67 20.27 -4.89
CA ALA A 68 26.46 20.12 -5.68
C ALA A 68 25.50 21.31 -5.43
N ASP A 69 25.16 22.06 -6.48
CA ASP A 69 24.24 23.21 -6.36
C ASP A 69 22.83 22.80 -5.91
N SER A 70 22.38 21.60 -6.32
CA SER A 70 21.09 21.04 -5.88
C SER A 70 21.04 20.75 -4.37
N PHE A 71 22.19 20.45 -3.76
CA PHE A 71 22.28 20.26 -2.31
C PHE A 71 22.21 21.62 -1.59
N ASP A 72 22.97 22.61 -2.06
CA ASP A 72 22.97 23.96 -1.48
C ASP A 72 21.55 24.56 -1.48
N GLN A 73 20.82 24.42 -2.60
CA GLN A 73 19.43 24.85 -2.72
C GLN A 73 18.50 24.16 -1.72
N LYS A 74 18.69 22.85 -1.47
CA LYS A 74 17.90 22.10 -0.48
C LYS A 74 18.16 22.58 0.94
N VAL A 75 19.43 22.82 1.30
CA VAL A 75 19.79 23.34 2.63
C VAL A 75 19.22 24.74 2.83
N GLU A 76 19.32 25.62 1.82
CA GLU A 76 18.73 26.97 1.89
C GLU A 76 17.21 26.93 2.04
N ALA A 77 16.53 26.11 1.24
CA ALA A 77 15.07 25.93 1.34
C ALA A 77 14.66 25.39 2.73
N ALA A 78 15.41 24.43 3.27
CA ALA A 78 15.15 23.88 4.60
C ALA A 78 15.35 24.93 5.70
N VAL A 79 16.40 25.76 5.62
CA VAL A 79 16.61 26.85 6.59
C VAL A 79 15.52 27.91 6.49
N GLN A 80 15.12 28.31 5.28
CA GLN A 80 14.03 29.25 5.09
C GLN A 80 12.72 28.73 5.70
N TYR A 81 12.39 27.45 5.47
CA TYR A 81 11.24 26.81 6.11
C TYR A 81 11.36 26.80 7.64
N MET A 82 12.52 26.41 8.17
CA MET A 82 12.76 26.40 9.62
C MET A 82 12.62 27.80 10.24
N GLU A 83 13.11 28.85 9.59
CA GLU A 83 12.96 30.22 10.06
C GLU A 83 11.49 30.65 10.12
N THR A 84 10.68 30.30 9.11
CA THR A 84 9.24 30.60 9.10
C THR A 84 8.48 29.87 10.22
N MET A 85 8.92 28.67 10.59
CA MET A 85 8.28 27.82 11.58
C MET A 85 8.93 27.91 12.97
N GLY A 86 10.03 28.65 13.14
CA GLY A 86 10.79 28.69 14.39
C GLY A 86 11.42 27.36 14.79
N LEU A 87 11.82 26.54 13.81
CA LEU A 87 12.44 25.22 14.00
C LEU A 87 13.97 25.29 13.94
N THR A 88 14.64 24.21 14.34
CA THR A 88 16.11 24.07 14.36
C THR A 88 16.53 22.71 13.82
N TRP A 89 17.79 22.58 13.40
CA TRP A 89 18.35 21.29 12.99
C TRP A 89 18.46 20.33 14.18
N GLU A 90 18.23 19.05 13.93
CA GLU A 90 18.55 17.98 14.87
C GLU A 90 20.07 17.77 14.86
N LEU A 91 20.70 17.90 16.02
CA LEU A 91 22.13 17.63 16.20
C LEU A 91 22.31 16.14 16.44
N MET A 92 23.03 15.46 15.54
CA MET A 92 23.24 14.00 15.61
C MET A 92 24.62 13.66 16.18
N PHE A 93 25.62 14.47 15.84
CA PHE A 93 27.00 14.28 16.28
C PHE A 93 27.77 15.59 16.12
N THR A 94 28.76 15.83 16.99
CA THR A 94 29.67 16.96 16.83
C THR A 94 31.04 16.67 17.43
N ASN A 95 32.10 17.06 16.72
CA ASN A 95 33.46 17.15 17.24
C ASN A 95 34.18 18.38 16.67
N GLU A 96 35.50 18.44 16.73
CA GLU A 96 36.29 19.57 16.22
C GLU A 96 36.29 19.69 14.68
N ILE A 97 36.02 18.60 13.97
CA ILE A 97 36.15 18.49 12.51
C ILE A 97 34.79 18.56 11.81
N ILE A 98 33.81 17.78 12.28
CA ILE A 98 32.52 17.57 11.65
C ILE A 98 31.37 17.64 12.65
N THR A 99 30.30 18.31 12.23
CA THR A 99 28.99 18.29 12.87
C THR A 99 27.98 17.66 11.92
N ILE A 100 27.28 16.64 12.37
CA ILE A 100 26.24 15.93 11.60
C ILE A 100 24.88 16.45 12.03
N LEU A 101 24.11 16.89 11.04
CA LEU A 101 22.80 17.50 11.20
C LEU A 101 21.75 16.73 10.43
N ARG A 102 20.52 16.72 10.96
CA ARG A 102 19.35 16.14 10.30
C ARG A 102 18.14 17.07 10.35
N PHE A 103 17.37 17.06 9.27
CA PHE A 103 16.03 17.63 9.21
C PHE A 103 15.21 16.90 8.14
N GLY A 104 14.16 16.19 8.55
CA GLY A 104 13.38 15.35 7.65
C GLY A 104 14.26 14.31 6.95
N SER A 105 14.20 14.26 5.61
CA SER A 105 15.04 13.37 4.80
C SER A 105 16.46 13.90 4.54
N LEU A 106 16.79 15.12 4.99
CA LEU A 106 18.11 15.71 4.81
C LEU A 106 18.99 15.34 5.99
N GLU A 107 20.05 14.57 5.75
CA GLU A 107 21.06 14.20 6.74
C GLU A 107 22.45 14.37 6.13
N PHE A 108 23.30 15.19 6.75
CA PHE A 108 24.61 15.52 6.22
C PHE A 108 25.57 16.06 7.29
N GLY A 109 26.87 16.08 6.96
CA GLY A 109 27.92 16.60 7.81
C GLY A 109 28.57 17.86 7.24
N ILE A 110 28.80 18.85 8.09
CA ILE A 110 29.51 20.10 7.75
C ILE A 110 30.57 20.43 8.79
N PRO A 111 31.56 21.28 8.46
CA PRO A 111 32.54 21.75 9.43
C PRO A 111 31.88 22.38 10.67
N SER A 112 32.34 21.98 11.85
CA SER A 112 31.74 22.40 13.13
C SER A 112 31.80 23.91 13.36
N SER A 113 32.74 24.61 12.74
CA SER A 113 32.88 26.08 12.80
C SER A 113 31.71 26.85 12.17
N LEU A 114 30.88 26.17 11.35
CA LEU A 114 29.72 26.72 10.67
C LEU A 114 28.42 26.56 11.48
N VAL A 115 28.46 25.82 12.59
CA VAL A 115 27.27 25.42 13.33
C VAL A 115 27.31 25.92 14.76
N LYS A 116 26.18 26.44 15.24
CA LYS A 116 25.96 26.70 16.66
C LYS A 116 25.18 25.54 17.26
N CYS A 117 25.84 24.76 18.12
CA CYS A 117 25.27 23.58 18.75
C CYS A 117 24.71 23.91 20.14
N GLN A 118 23.54 23.34 20.45
CA GLN A 118 22.89 23.35 21.76
C GLN A 118 22.61 21.90 22.16
N PRO A 119 23.58 21.20 22.78
CA PRO A 119 23.39 19.81 23.20
C PRO A 119 22.32 19.72 24.29
N TYR A 120 21.57 18.62 24.31
CA TYR A 120 20.64 18.34 25.41
C TYR A 120 21.41 18.08 26.71
N THR A 121 20.72 18.27 27.84
CA THR A 121 21.26 17.92 29.15
C THR A 121 21.60 16.44 29.18
N ASP A 122 22.80 16.09 29.65
CA ASP A 122 23.16 14.69 29.87
C ASP A 122 22.35 14.13 31.05
N LEU A 123 21.44 13.22 30.74
CA LEU A 123 20.56 12.57 31.71
C LEU A 123 21.04 11.16 32.07
N ASP A 124 22.08 10.64 31.40
CA ASP A 124 22.50 9.24 31.50
C ASP A 124 23.20 8.95 32.85
N GLN A 125 23.65 10.01 33.53
CA GLN A 125 24.29 10.02 34.84
C GLN A 125 23.30 10.02 36.02
N TYR A 126 22.01 10.29 35.78
CA TYR A 126 21.01 10.44 36.84
C TYR A 126 20.09 9.21 36.93
N THR A 127 19.64 8.88 38.16
CA THR A 127 18.59 7.87 38.33
C THR A 127 17.24 8.43 37.89
N VAL A 128 16.35 7.59 37.39
CA VAL A 128 15.00 8.03 36.99
C VAL A 128 14.22 8.58 38.20
N ALA A 129 14.47 8.06 39.40
CA ALA A 129 13.86 8.56 40.64
C ALA A 129 14.32 10.00 40.96
N ASP A 130 15.60 10.31 40.84
CA ASP A 130 16.13 11.66 41.09
C ASP A 130 15.61 12.67 40.08
N LEU A 131 15.53 12.29 38.80
CA LEU A 131 14.97 13.15 37.75
C LEU A 131 13.52 13.51 38.04
N ARG A 132 12.70 12.55 38.48
CA ARG A 132 11.30 12.76 38.84
C ARG A 132 11.12 13.69 40.03
N LEU A 133 11.95 13.53 41.07
CA LEU A 133 11.91 14.38 42.25
C LEU A 133 12.28 15.84 41.91
N ARG A 134 13.31 16.03 41.07
CA ARG A 134 13.76 17.36 40.61
C ARG A 134 12.73 18.07 39.74
N LEU A 135 11.97 17.31 38.94
CA LEU A 135 10.97 17.84 38.01
C LEU A 135 9.55 17.93 38.58
N GLY A 136 9.30 17.40 39.78
CA GLY A 136 7.98 17.41 40.42
C GLY A 136 6.92 16.54 39.72
N THR A 137 7.34 15.62 38.84
CA THR A 137 6.48 14.85 37.93
C THR A 137 5.52 13.89 38.64
N GLU A 138 5.83 13.44 39.85
CA GLU A 138 4.94 12.57 40.65
C GLU A 138 3.63 13.28 41.05
N LYS A 139 3.67 14.59 41.30
CA LYS A 139 2.48 15.40 41.59
C LYS A 139 1.65 15.73 40.35
N GLN A 140 2.24 15.61 39.15
CA GLN A 140 1.65 15.98 37.85
C GLN A 140 1.25 14.78 36.99
N GLY A 141 1.34 13.55 37.51
CA GLY A 141 0.62 12.39 36.98
C GLY A 141 1.32 11.58 35.87
N LEU A 142 2.64 11.70 35.71
CA LEU A 142 3.41 10.76 34.86
C LEU A 142 3.41 9.35 35.51
N HIS A 143 2.97 8.32 34.77
CA HIS A 143 2.86 6.96 35.31
C HIS A 143 4.22 6.26 35.37
N THR A 144 4.47 5.47 36.41
CA THR A 144 5.73 4.75 36.62
C THR A 144 5.72 3.42 35.87
N LEU A 145 6.75 3.12 35.07
CA LEU A 145 6.97 1.78 34.49
C LEU A 145 7.91 0.94 35.36
N VAL A 146 8.80 1.57 36.15
CA VAL A 146 9.81 0.90 36.98
C VAL A 146 9.72 1.31 38.47
N PRO A 147 9.73 0.36 39.44
CA PRO A 147 9.91 0.67 40.86
C PRO A 147 11.24 1.41 41.08
N ALA A 148 11.27 2.42 41.95
CA ALA A 148 12.48 3.20 42.24
C ALA A 148 13.70 2.29 42.49
N GLY A 149 14.65 2.30 41.56
CA GLY A 149 15.91 1.57 41.65
C GLY A 149 17.08 2.52 41.42
N ASP A 150 18.18 2.29 42.13
CA ASP A 150 19.37 3.15 42.20
C ASP A 150 20.31 3.05 40.97
N VAL A 151 19.80 2.64 39.80
CA VAL A 151 20.65 2.27 38.65
C VAL A 151 20.50 3.28 37.52
N THR A 152 21.63 3.75 36.99
CA THR A 152 21.73 4.72 35.88
C THR A 152 21.94 4.01 34.54
N ARG A 153 21.62 4.69 33.42
CA ARG A 153 21.85 4.15 32.07
C ARG A 153 23.34 3.91 31.83
N ALA A 154 24.19 4.87 32.19
CA ALA A 154 25.64 4.78 32.01
C ALA A 154 26.22 3.52 32.67
N LYS A 155 25.82 3.21 33.91
CA LYS A 155 26.31 2.04 34.64
C LYS A 155 25.93 0.71 33.98
N ILE A 156 24.70 0.59 33.46
CA ILE A 156 24.25 -0.63 32.77
C ILE A 156 24.94 -0.77 31.41
N SER A 157 25.14 0.33 30.68
CA SER A 157 25.89 0.31 29.42
C SER A 157 27.34 -0.13 29.61
N GLU A 158 28.04 0.38 30.63
CA GLU A 158 29.40 -0.05 30.99
C GLU A 158 29.44 -1.54 31.38
N GLU A 159 28.49 -2.01 32.20
CA GLU A 159 28.39 -3.43 32.57
C GLU A 159 28.13 -4.33 31.34
N MET A 160 27.35 -3.87 30.36
CA MET A 160 27.05 -4.61 29.14
C MET A 160 28.25 -4.67 28.19
N GLU A 161 28.99 -3.56 28.02
CA GLU A 161 30.23 -3.52 27.24
C GLU A 161 31.28 -4.46 27.82
N SER A 162 31.48 -4.44 29.14
CA SER A 162 32.38 -5.39 29.83
C SER A 162 31.95 -6.85 29.63
N ILE A 163 30.65 -7.15 29.73
CA ILE A 163 30.14 -8.52 29.47
C ILE A 163 30.31 -8.92 27.99
N GLN A 164 30.18 -7.97 27.06
CA GLN A 164 30.35 -8.22 25.64
C GLN A 164 31.82 -8.47 25.28
N GLU A 165 32.76 -7.72 25.87
CA GLU A 165 34.19 -8.01 25.81
C GLU A 165 34.52 -9.39 26.39
N ASP A 166 33.96 -9.73 27.54
CA ASP A 166 34.09 -11.06 28.16
C ASP A 166 33.57 -12.19 27.25
N ILE A 167 32.45 -11.95 26.55
CA ILE A 167 31.89 -12.90 25.57
C ILE A 167 32.83 -13.05 24.38
N GLN A 168 33.33 -11.94 23.83
CA GLN A 168 34.20 -11.94 22.67
C GLN A 168 35.53 -12.63 22.99
N GLN A 169 36.16 -12.27 24.12
CA GLN A 169 37.38 -12.91 24.59
C GLN A 169 37.20 -14.42 24.76
N LYS A 170 36.08 -14.85 25.36
CA LYS A 170 35.77 -16.28 25.48
C LYS A 170 35.45 -16.95 24.15
N MET A 171 34.87 -16.26 23.18
CA MET A 171 34.68 -16.81 21.84
C MET A 171 36.00 -17.01 21.12
N ASP A 172 36.93 -16.07 21.27
CA ASP A 172 38.27 -16.14 20.70
C ASP A 172 39.08 -17.25 21.36
N GLU A 173 38.99 -17.42 22.69
CA GLU A 173 39.51 -18.59 23.42
C GLU A 173 38.90 -19.92 22.93
N ILE A 174 37.59 -19.96 22.62
CA ILE A 174 36.94 -21.16 22.07
C ILE A 174 37.41 -21.45 20.65
N GLN A 175 37.65 -20.42 19.83
CA GLN A 175 38.15 -20.61 18.47
C GLN A 175 39.60 -21.08 18.47
N THR A 176 40.46 -20.53 19.32
CA THR A 176 41.85 -20.99 19.47
C THR A 176 41.91 -22.42 19.99
N LEU A 177 41.10 -22.78 21.01
CA LEU A 177 40.97 -24.16 21.50
C LEU A 177 40.43 -25.13 20.43
N LYS A 178 39.49 -24.69 19.58
CA LYS A 178 38.97 -25.50 18.46
C LYS A 178 40.02 -25.71 17.36
N GLU A 179 40.86 -24.73 17.11
CA GLU A 179 41.88 -24.79 16.06
C GLU A 179 43.12 -25.59 16.50
N GLU A 180 43.53 -25.46 17.77
CA GLU A 180 44.53 -26.34 18.41
C GLU A 180 44.06 -27.81 18.40
N GLN A 181 42.76 -28.04 18.56
CA GLN A 181 42.18 -29.38 18.47
C GLN A 181 42.03 -29.90 17.03
N ARG A 182 42.14 -29.07 15.99
CA ARG A 182 41.95 -29.50 14.59
C ARG A 182 43.14 -30.26 14.02
N GLN A 183 44.33 -30.13 14.63
CA GLN A 183 45.58 -30.69 14.12
C GLN A 183 45.94 -32.11 14.61
N GLU A 184 45.23 -32.66 15.60
CA GLU A 184 45.48 -34.03 16.15
C GLU A 184 44.30 -35.01 15.89
N ILE A 185 43.34 -34.62 15.04
CA ILE A 185 42.11 -35.37 14.71
C ILE A 185 42.38 -36.43 13.65
N GLU A 186 43.01 -37.54 14.04
CA GLU A 186 42.70 -38.81 13.36
C GLU A 186 42.96 -40.05 14.22
N ARG A 187 43.77 -39.97 15.27
CA ARG A 187 44.17 -41.17 16.04
C ARG A 187 43.51 -41.35 17.41
N ILE A 188 42.90 -40.32 18.00
CA ILE A 188 42.38 -40.34 19.38
C ILE A 188 40.86 -40.08 19.40
N LYS A 189 40.12 -40.64 18.45
CA LYS A 189 38.69 -40.30 18.24
C LYS A 189 37.69 -41.09 19.09
N ARG A 190 38.10 -41.88 20.09
CA ARG A 190 37.15 -42.70 20.87
C ARG A 190 37.27 -42.66 22.40
N GLU A 191 38.43 -42.40 22.99
CA GLU A 191 38.54 -42.35 24.47
C GLU A 191 38.43 -40.93 25.07
N VAL A 192 38.61 -39.89 24.25
CA VAL A 192 38.70 -38.49 24.72
C VAL A 192 37.35 -37.78 24.80
N MET A 193 36.34 -38.21 24.02
CA MET A 193 34.98 -37.63 24.10
C MET A 193 34.39 -37.70 25.52
N ALA A 194 34.58 -38.81 26.23
CA ALA A 194 34.02 -38.99 27.57
C ALA A 194 34.73 -38.15 28.66
N LYS A 195 36.02 -37.82 28.50
CA LYS A 195 36.79 -37.07 29.50
C LYS A 195 36.50 -35.56 29.50
N TYR A 196 36.15 -34.99 28.35
CA TYR A 196 35.93 -33.55 28.20
C TYR A 196 34.46 -33.14 28.17
N GLN A 197 33.53 -34.09 28.10
CA GLN A 197 32.09 -33.81 28.06
C GLN A 197 31.61 -32.99 29.26
N ALA A 198 32.09 -33.30 30.47
CA ALA A 198 31.76 -32.53 31.66
C ALA A 198 32.27 -31.08 31.64
N GLN A 199 33.39 -30.82 30.95
CA GLN A 199 33.92 -29.47 30.78
C GLN A 199 33.14 -28.69 29.71
N PHE A 200 32.75 -29.34 28.61
CA PHE A 200 31.85 -28.74 27.61
C PHE A 200 30.48 -28.38 28.19
N ASP A 201 29.87 -29.27 28.98
CA ASP A 201 28.59 -29.01 29.64
C ASP A 201 28.68 -27.83 30.62
N LEU A 202 29.82 -27.67 31.31
CA LEU A 202 30.05 -26.53 32.20
C LEU A 202 30.22 -25.22 31.42
N ILE A 203 30.89 -25.26 30.28
CA ILE A 203 31.08 -24.10 29.39
C ILE A 203 29.74 -23.68 28.76
N GLU A 204 28.93 -24.62 28.27
CA GLU A 204 27.60 -24.32 27.74
C GLU A 204 26.67 -23.74 28.80
N LYS A 205 26.68 -24.28 30.03
CA LYS A 205 25.92 -23.70 31.15
C LYS A 205 26.36 -22.29 31.49
N LYS A 206 27.67 -22.01 31.48
CA LYS A 206 28.20 -20.66 31.70
C LYS A 206 27.82 -19.70 30.56
N LYS A 207 27.90 -20.15 29.31
CA LYS A 207 27.48 -19.38 28.14
C LYS A 207 25.98 -19.05 28.20
N ALA A 208 25.15 -20.04 28.48
CA ALA A 208 23.70 -19.84 28.62
C ALA A 208 23.35 -18.85 29.73
N LYS A 209 24.04 -18.93 30.89
CA LYS A 209 23.85 -17.98 31.99
C LYS A 209 24.28 -16.55 31.63
N LEU A 210 25.36 -16.39 30.86
CA LEU A 210 25.81 -15.07 30.40
C LEU A 210 24.85 -14.48 29.37
N GLU A 211 24.35 -15.29 28.43
CA GLU A 211 23.32 -14.86 27.45
C GLU A 211 22.01 -14.48 28.14
N GLU A 212 21.58 -15.22 29.16
CA GLU A 212 20.40 -14.87 29.96
C GLU A 212 20.60 -13.54 30.72
N THR A 213 21.81 -13.33 31.26
CA THR A 213 22.16 -12.09 31.95
C THR A 213 22.17 -10.90 30.98
N LYS A 214 22.72 -11.09 29.77
CA LYS A 214 22.71 -10.10 28.70
C LYS A 214 21.28 -9.73 28.30
N ALA A 215 20.42 -10.72 28.03
CA ALA A 215 19.02 -10.49 27.67
C ALA A 215 18.23 -9.75 28.77
N ARG A 216 18.53 -10.03 30.05
CA ARG A 216 17.96 -9.31 31.20
C ARG A 216 18.41 -7.84 31.21
N LEU A 217 19.69 -7.58 31.01
CA LEU A 217 20.24 -6.22 30.98
C LEU A 217 19.72 -5.42 29.78
N GLU A 218 19.63 -6.02 28.59
CA GLU A 218 19.03 -5.40 27.40
C GLU A 218 17.57 -4.98 27.66
N THR A 219 16.80 -5.84 28.35
CA THR A 219 15.41 -5.51 28.72
C THR A 219 15.36 -4.36 29.72
N GLN A 220 16.26 -4.33 30.71
CA GLN A 220 16.32 -3.23 31.69
C GLN A 220 16.73 -1.90 31.02
N LEU A 221 17.71 -1.95 30.12
CA LEU A 221 18.17 -0.79 29.35
C LEU A 221 17.05 -0.23 28.47
N PHE A 222 16.29 -1.09 27.79
CA PHE A 222 15.14 -0.68 26.99
C PHE A 222 14.10 0.09 27.82
N VAL A 223 13.77 -0.42 29.02
CA VAL A 223 12.79 0.24 29.89
C VAL A 223 13.33 1.58 30.41
N LEU A 224 14.61 1.65 30.79
CA LEU A 224 15.22 2.91 31.22
C LEU A 224 15.31 3.95 30.10
N ASP A 225 15.69 3.55 28.88
CA ASP A 225 15.72 4.43 27.71
C ASP A 225 14.31 4.94 27.37
N THR A 226 13.30 4.08 27.54
CA THR A 226 11.88 4.48 27.41
C THR A 226 11.50 5.51 28.47
N GLU A 227 11.86 5.32 29.75
CA GLU A 227 11.52 6.29 30.80
C GLU A 227 12.27 7.62 30.66
N LEU A 228 13.57 7.60 30.32
CA LEU A 228 14.37 8.80 30.08
C LEU A 228 13.82 9.62 28.92
N TYR A 229 13.46 8.95 27.82
CA TYR A 229 12.89 9.61 26.67
C TYR A 229 11.50 10.18 26.96
N ALA A 230 10.66 9.46 27.71
CA ALA A 230 9.36 9.97 28.16
C ALA A 230 9.48 11.23 29.03
N ILE A 231 10.52 11.31 29.87
CA ILE A 231 10.83 12.53 30.64
C ILE A 231 11.18 13.69 29.69
N ARG A 232 12.01 13.47 28.68
CA ARG A 232 12.35 14.50 27.67
C ARG A 232 11.11 14.96 26.90
N CYS A 233 10.21 14.03 26.56
CA CYS A 233 8.90 14.33 25.98
C CYS A 233 8.04 15.21 26.89
N PHE A 234 8.01 14.91 28.19
CA PHE A 234 7.24 15.66 29.18
C PHE A 234 7.75 17.09 29.38
N ILE A 235 9.07 17.29 29.43
CA ILE A 235 9.70 18.62 29.59
C ILE A 235 9.51 19.50 28.33
N GLY A 236 9.27 18.87 27.17
CA GLY A 236 9.12 19.56 25.89
C GLY A 236 10.43 19.85 25.18
N GLU A 237 11.51 19.11 25.48
CA GLU A 237 12.79 19.24 24.75
C GLU A 237 12.69 18.63 23.34
N VAL A 238 11.92 17.54 23.22
CA VAL A 238 11.82 16.70 22.02
C VAL A 238 10.96 17.32 20.92
N ILE A 239 9.90 18.05 21.29
CA ILE A 239 8.91 18.58 20.34
C ILE A 239 8.76 20.09 20.50
N THR A 240 8.70 20.79 19.38
CA THR A 240 8.45 22.23 19.34
C THR A 240 7.09 22.47 18.71
N PHE A 241 6.17 23.08 19.46
CA PHE A 241 4.84 23.42 18.97
C PHE A 241 4.84 24.81 18.34
N VAL A 242 4.50 24.86 17.05
CA VAL A 242 4.46 26.08 16.24
C VAL A 242 3.03 26.63 16.19
N PRO A 243 2.81 27.92 16.49
CA PRO A 243 1.49 28.54 16.39
C PRO A 243 1.09 28.75 14.92
N LEU A 244 0.02 28.10 14.49
CA LEU A 244 -0.57 28.26 13.17
C LEU A 244 -1.62 29.39 13.16
N ARG A 245 -2.47 29.41 14.19
CA ARG A 245 -3.50 30.44 14.42
C ARG A 245 -3.43 30.94 15.86
N SER A 246 -3.70 32.23 16.03
CA SER A 246 -3.74 32.89 17.33
C SER A 246 -5.07 33.62 17.48
N GLY A 247 -5.76 33.40 18.58
CA GLY A 247 -7.06 33.98 18.86
C GLY A 247 -7.49 33.73 20.31
N LYS A 248 -8.79 33.73 20.57
CA LYS A 248 -9.31 33.56 21.94
C LYS A 248 -9.27 32.08 22.37
N HIS A 249 -8.78 31.83 23.59
CA HIS A 249 -8.87 30.51 24.24
C HIS A 249 -10.31 30.14 24.59
N SER A 250 -10.62 28.85 24.54
CA SER A 250 -11.90 28.31 25.00
C SER A 250 -12.01 28.33 26.53
N ASN A 251 -13.22 28.17 27.07
CA ASN A 251 -13.44 28.11 28.52
C ASN A 251 -12.66 26.93 29.12
N ARG A 252 -12.00 27.13 30.27
CA ARG A 252 -11.22 26.09 30.98
C ARG A 252 -12.02 24.83 31.30
N GLU A 253 -13.31 24.96 31.57
CA GLU A 253 -14.19 23.82 31.88
C GLU A 253 -14.61 23.00 30.65
N THR A 254 -14.42 23.52 29.43
CA THR A 254 -14.66 22.77 28.20
C THR A 254 -13.69 21.59 28.12
N PRO A 255 -14.18 20.34 27.94
CA PRO A 255 -13.32 19.17 27.84
C PRO A 255 -12.53 19.16 26.53
N VAL A 256 -11.31 18.64 26.57
CA VAL A 256 -10.50 18.40 25.37
C VAL A 256 -10.81 17.02 24.80
N ILE A 257 -11.05 16.96 23.49
CA ILE A 257 -11.29 15.69 22.79
C ILE A 257 -9.99 15.21 22.13
N LEU A 258 -9.50 14.04 22.50
CA LEU A 258 -8.34 13.39 21.90
C LEU A 258 -8.81 12.31 20.91
N TYR A 259 -8.49 12.50 19.62
CA TYR A 259 -8.85 11.55 18.57
C TYR A 259 -7.92 10.33 18.56
N GLN A 260 -8.50 9.12 18.51
CA GLN A 260 -7.75 7.86 18.50
C GLN A 260 -7.07 7.57 17.17
N LYS A 261 -7.73 7.91 16.06
CA LYS A 261 -7.30 7.54 14.72
C LYS A 261 -6.28 8.54 14.19
N LEU A 262 -5.15 8.01 13.75
CA LEU A 262 -4.19 8.78 12.96
C LEU A 262 -4.86 9.19 11.63
N ARG A 263 -4.83 10.49 11.31
CA ARG A 263 -5.34 11.01 10.03
C ARG A 263 -4.20 11.15 9.04
N TYR A 264 -4.38 10.68 7.81
CA TYR A 264 -3.39 10.84 6.76
C TYR A 264 -3.73 12.06 5.90
N LEU A 265 -2.78 12.98 5.75
CA LEU A 265 -3.02 14.27 5.08
C LEU A 265 -3.43 14.07 3.62
N ASP A 266 -2.75 13.19 2.90
CA ASP A 266 -3.09 12.80 1.54
C ASP A 266 -4.53 12.26 1.41
N GLU A 267 -4.97 11.40 2.32
CA GLU A 267 -6.34 10.85 2.33
C GLU A 267 -7.40 11.91 2.67
N GLU A 268 -7.20 12.68 3.74
CA GLU A 268 -8.18 13.68 4.19
C GLU A 268 -8.31 14.83 3.19
N MET A 269 -7.19 15.25 2.60
CA MET A 269 -7.22 16.25 1.53
C MET A 269 -7.85 15.68 0.27
N GLY A 270 -7.52 14.45 -0.15
CA GLY A 270 -8.15 13.78 -1.28
C GLY A 270 -9.67 13.66 -1.15
N LYS A 271 -10.18 13.40 0.06
CA LYS A 271 -11.62 13.40 0.36
C LYS A 271 -12.24 14.78 0.25
N TYR A 272 -11.59 15.79 0.84
CA TYR A 272 -12.06 17.17 0.79
C TYR A 272 -12.22 17.62 -0.67
N LEU A 273 -11.21 17.33 -1.51
CA LEU A 273 -11.25 17.57 -2.95
C LEU A 273 -12.44 16.89 -3.65
N ALA A 274 -12.65 15.61 -3.35
CA ALA A 274 -13.71 14.82 -3.96
C ALA A 274 -15.12 15.35 -3.63
N ILE A 275 -15.31 15.87 -2.42
CA ILE A 275 -16.63 16.29 -1.94
C ILE A 275 -16.94 17.74 -2.29
N TYR A 276 -15.97 18.65 -2.13
CA TYR A 276 -16.20 20.09 -2.18
C TYR A 276 -15.54 20.80 -3.37
N GLY A 277 -14.60 20.14 -4.07
CA GLY A 277 -13.75 20.77 -5.09
C GLY A 277 -12.67 21.68 -4.48
N PHE A 278 -11.53 21.83 -5.16
CA PHE A 278 -10.50 22.83 -4.78
C PHE A 278 -10.56 24.03 -5.69
N ASP A 279 -10.53 25.21 -5.11
CA ASP A 279 -10.45 26.51 -5.77
C ASP A 279 -9.13 27.26 -5.48
N GLY A 280 -8.21 26.65 -4.73
CA GLY A 280 -7.02 27.31 -4.20
C GLY A 280 -5.84 27.39 -5.17
N ASN A 281 -5.49 28.60 -5.59
CA ASN A 281 -4.30 28.91 -6.41
C ASN A 281 -3.08 29.37 -5.58
N ASP A 282 -3.17 29.51 -4.25
CA ASP A 282 -2.22 30.36 -3.49
C ASP A 282 -1.62 29.77 -2.19
N THR A 283 -1.69 28.46 -1.92
CA THR A 283 -1.07 27.89 -0.69
C THR A 283 0.05 26.90 -1.00
N SER A 284 1.29 27.25 -0.62
CA SER A 284 2.49 26.45 -0.84
C SER A 284 2.70 25.32 0.19
N LEU A 285 2.16 25.43 1.40
CA LEU A 285 2.37 24.50 2.52
C LEU A 285 1.08 24.18 3.28
N PHE A 286 1.04 23.04 3.98
CA PHE A 286 -0.14 22.55 4.71
C PHE A 286 -0.52 23.47 5.88
N GLU A 287 0.47 24.04 6.57
CA GLU A 287 0.28 25.02 7.63
C GLU A 287 -0.39 26.29 7.13
N ASP A 288 -0.02 26.76 5.94
CA ASP A 288 -0.62 27.94 5.32
C ASP A 288 -2.08 27.65 4.98
N ALA A 289 -2.38 26.44 4.48
CA ALA A 289 -3.76 26.01 4.25
C ALA A 289 -4.58 26.04 5.55
N LEU A 290 -4.05 25.50 6.66
CA LEU A 290 -4.72 25.57 7.96
C LEU A 290 -4.82 27.00 8.50
N ARG A 291 -3.85 27.89 8.22
CA ARG A 291 -3.85 29.27 8.70
C ARG A 291 -4.91 30.14 8.05
N TYR A 292 -5.13 29.99 6.75
CA TYR A 292 -6.01 30.89 5.98
C TYR A 292 -7.39 30.31 5.68
N ARG A 293 -7.58 28.98 5.77
CA ARG A 293 -8.85 28.31 5.43
C ARG A 293 -9.58 27.76 6.65
N ASP A 294 -10.76 28.32 6.93
CA ASP A 294 -11.59 27.94 8.08
C ASP A 294 -12.20 26.54 7.95
N ASP A 295 -12.49 26.12 6.73
CA ASP A 295 -13.06 24.80 6.46
C ASP A 295 -12.07 23.65 6.71
N LEU A 296 -10.81 23.81 6.32
CA LEU A 296 -9.76 22.83 6.66
C LEU A 296 -9.45 22.84 8.15
N PHE A 297 -9.48 24.01 8.79
CA PHE A 297 -9.33 24.13 10.23
C PHE A 297 -10.39 23.32 10.98
N ASP A 298 -11.67 23.46 10.62
CA ASP A 298 -12.76 22.70 11.22
C ASP A 298 -12.77 21.22 10.80
N LEU A 299 -12.25 20.87 9.62
CA LEU A 299 -12.12 19.47 9.20
C LEU A 299 -11.11 18.70 10.08
N PHE A 300 -9.90 19.27 10.25
CA PHE A 300 -8.79 18.59 10.94
C PHE A 300 -8.87 18.72 12.47
N ALA A 301 -9.50 19.77 12.99
CA ALA A 301 -9.68 19.97 14.42
C ALA A 301 -11.11 20.47 14.73
N PRO A 302 -12.16 19.64 14.59
CA PRO A 302 -13.55 20.13 14.63
C PRO A 302 -14.04 20.73 15.96
N PRO A 303 -13.78 20.11 17.13
CA PRO A 303 -14.23 20.65 18.41
C PRO A 303 -13.50 21.93 18.82
N GLU A 304 -14.14 22.79 19.61
CA GLU A 304 -13.49 23.99 20.20
C GLU A 304 -12.23 23.67 21.04
N LYS A 305 -12.10 22.44 21.54
CA LYS A 305 -10.85 21.93 22.13
C LYS A 305 -10.58 20.51 21.66
N SER A 306 -9.52 20.32 20.90
CA SER A 306 -9.19 18.99 20.37
C SER A 306 -7.71 18.77 20.18
N ILE A 307 -7.33 17.50 20.24
CA ILE A 307 -6.01 17.01 19.88
C ILE A 307 -6.19 16.00 18.76
N THR A 308 -5.61 16.31 17.60
CA THR A 308 -5.65 15.46 16.40
C THR A 308 -4.24 15.04 16.03
N LEU A 309 -4.08 13.79 15.62
CA LEU A 309 -2.78 13.27 15.17
C LEU A 309 -2.83 13.06 13.66
N VAL A 310 -1.80 13.56 12.98
CA VAL A 310 -1.70 13.57 11.53
C VAL A 310 -0.40 12.93 11.07
N ARG A 311 -0.40 12.36 9.86
CA ARG A 311 0.80 11.90 9.17
C ARG A 311 0.67 12.24 7.69
N VAL A 312 1.79 12.50 7.01
CA VAL A 312 1.76 12.96 5.62
C VAL A 312 1.09 11.93 4.70
N SER A 313 1.54 10.68 4.76
CA SER A 313 0.99 9.58 3.98
C SER A 313 1.06 8.25 4.73
N ARG A 314 0.12 7.35 4.39
CA ARG A 314 0.12 5.97 4.87
C ARG A 314 1.18 5.10 4.16
N ASN A 315 1.28 5.26 2.83
CA ASN A 315 2.05 4.39 1.94
C ASN A 315 3.08 5.15 1.07
N GLN A 316 3.26 6.46 1.30
CA GLN A 316 4.07 7.37 0.47
C GLN A 316 3.62 7.49 -0.99
N ILE A 317 2.41 7.03 -1.29
CA ILE A 317 1.76 7.20 -2.58
C ILE A 317 0.92 8.47 -2.46
N GLN A 318 1.08 9.42 -3.36
CA GLN A 318 0.35 10.69 -3.30
C GLN A 318 -1.04 10.54 -3.92
N TYR A 319 -2.05 10.96 -3.17
CA TYR A 319 -3.45 10.85 -3.58
C TYR A 319 -4.04 12.24 -3.81
N GLY A 320 -4.11 12.61 -5.09
CA GLY A 320 -4.64 13.88 -5.55
C GLY A 320 -4.02 14.25 -6.89
N ASP A 321 -4.82 14.20 -7.96
CA ASP A 321 -4.40 14.65 -9.30
C ASP A 321 -4.27 16.19 -9.37
N HIS A 322 -4.55 16.91 -8.28
CA HIS A 322 -4.41 18.37 -8.23
C HIS A 322 -2.93 18.78 -8.05
N PRO A 323 -2.30 19.43 -9.05
CA PRO A 323 -0.85 19.70 -9.04
C PRO A 323 -0.37 20.47 -7.80
N VAL A 324 -1.19 21.38 -7.27
CA VAL A 324 -0.85 22.20 -6.09
C VAL A 324 -0.73 21.34 -4.83
N ILE A 325 -1.65 20.41 -4.61
CA ILE A 325 -1.66 19.57 -3.39
C ILE A 325 -0.61 18.48 -3.51
N ALA A 326 -0.42 17.90 -4.70
CA ALA A 326 0.68 16.97 -4.96
C ALA A 326 2.04 17.62 -4.68
N ASN A 327 2.26 18.84 -5.16
CA ASN A 327 3.48 19.60 -4.89
C ASN A 327 3.64 19.95 -3.40
N MET A 328 2.56 20.39 -2.74
CA MET A 328 2.55 20.69 -1.31
C MET A 328 2.92 19.45 -0.48
N LEU A 329 2.24 18.32 -0.70
CA LEU A 329 2.52 17.06 -0.02
C LEU A 329 3.92 16.53 -0.34
N LYS A 330 4.45 16.78 -1.54
CA LYS A 330 5.81 16.37 -1.91
C LYS A 330 6.89 17.13 -1.14
N ALA A 331 6.70 18.45 -1.02
CA ALA A 331 7.56 19.28 -0.19
C ALA A 331 7.45 18.85 1.29
N TYR A 332 6.23 18.57 1.74
CA TYR A 332 5.96 18.17 3.11
C TYR A 332 6.50 16.78 3.48
N GLU A 333 6.44 15.82 2.57
CA GLU A 333 7.04 14.49 2.72
C GLU A 333 8.56 14.60 2.95
N THR A 334 9.21 15.56 2.29
CA THR A 334 10.66 15.81 2.44
C THR A 334 11.01 16.25 3.87
N TYR A 335 10.14 17.03 4.52
CA TYR A 335 10.39 17.55 5.87
C TYR A 335 9.83 16.65 6.98
N HIS A 336 8.65 16.04 6.77
CA HIS A 336 7.86 15.42 7.84
C HIS A 336 7.27 14.03 7.46
N GLY A 337 7.62 13.43 6.31
CA GLY A 337 6.96 12.22 5.79
C GLY A 337 6.89 11.02 6.73
N SER A 338 7.94 10.82 7.53
CA SER A 338 8.05 9.75 8.53
C SER A 338 7.67 10.17 9.95
N GLN A 339 7.36 11.43 10.18
CA GLN A 339 7.00 11.96 11.50
C GLN A 339 5.48 11.94 11.71
N VAL A 340 5.06 11.85 12.98
CA VAL A 340 3.66 12.06 13.38
C VAL A 340 3.51 13.51 13.81
N GLY A 341 2.58 14.23 13.20
CA GLY A 341 2.20 15.58 13.60
C GLY A 341 1.11 15.55 14.67
N ILE A 342 1.23 16.41 15.67
CA ILE A 342 0.25 16.62 16.73
C ILE A 342 -0.36 18.02 16.54
N LEU A 343 -1.64 18.07 16.18
CA LEU A 343 -2.44 19.29 16.13
C LEU A 343 -3.13 19.52 17.47
N LEU A 344 -2.94 20.70 18.04
CA LEU A 344 -3.57 21.14 19.29
C LEU A 344 -4.48 22.33 19.01
N ARG A 345 -5.78 22.22 19.28
CA ARG A 345 -6.75 23.32 19.17
C ARG A 345 -7.25 23.73 20.55
N ASP A 346 -7.24 25.04 20.83
CA ASP A 346 -7.88 25.66 21.99
C ASP A 346 -8.60 26.96 21.57
N GLY A 347 -9.87 26.82 21.23
CA GLY A 347 -10.73 27.87 20.70
C GLY A 347 -10.37 28.19 19.26
N GLU A 348 -9.93 29.43 19.05
CA GLU A 348 -9.42 29.93 17.77
C GLU A 348 -7.91 29.67 17.60
N ASN A 349 -7.24 29.19 18.65
CA ASN A 349 -5.81 28.90 18.60
C ASN A 349 -5.56 27.50 18.04
N LEU A 350 -4.52 27.40 17.19
CA LEU A 350 -4.06 26.14 16.63
C LEU A 350 -2.54 26.07 16.68
N TRP A 351 -2.02 24.95 17.17
CA TRP A 351 -0.59 24.62 17.12
C TRP A 351 -0.37 23.30 16.42
N ILE A 352 0.78 23.16 15.76
CA ILE A 352 1.28 21.89 15.22
C ILE A 352 2.66 21.59 15.81
N GLY A 353 2.90 20.35 16.20
CA GLY A 353 4.21 19.87 16.59
C GLY A 353 4.51 18.54 15.93
N TRP A 354 5.73 18.36 15.42
CA TRP A 354 6.15 17.12 14.78
C TRP A 354 6.97 16.27 15.74
N THR A 355 6.62 14.98 15.83
CA THR A 355 7.31 14.04 16.71
C THR A 355 8.61 13.54 16.10
N ASP A 356 9.46 12.96 16.95
CA ASP A 356 10.69 12.29 16.56
C ASP A 356 10.43 11.11 15.60
N MET A 357 11.20 11.10 14.51
CA MET A 357 11.13 10.13 13.43
C MET A 357 11.54 8.71 13.84
N GLU A 358 12.49 8.58 14.77
CA GLU A 358 13.10 7.28 15.10
C GLU A 358 12.41 6.57 16.26
N ARG A 359 11.70 7.31 17.11
CA ARG A 359 11.20 6.80 18.39
C ARG A 359 9.70 6.56 18.41
N ILE A 360 8.93 7.24 17.55
CA ILE A 360 7.45 7.16 17.56
C ILE A 360 6.97 6.53 16.25
N HIS A 361 6.59 5.26 16.33
CA HIS A 361 6.06 4.48 15.22
C HIS A 361 4.65 3.98 15.55
N ILE A 362 3.64 4.64 14.99
CA ILE A 362 2.23 4.27 15.19
C ILE A 362 1.63 3.93 13.83
N LYS A 363 1.04 2.72 13.73
CA LYS A 363 0.45 2.23 12.47
C LYS A 363 -0.92 2.82 12.20
N GLU A 364 -1.87 2.72 13.14
CA GLU A 364 -3.25 3.19 12.93
C GLU A 364 -3.89 3.76 14.22
N ASP A 365 -4.10 2.93 15.24
CA ASP A 365 -4.81 3.33 16.47
C ASP A 365 -3.86 3.59 17.65
N ILE A 366 -4.13 4.68 18.38
CA ILE A 366 -3.32 5.12 19.52
C ILE A 366 -3.78 4.50 20.84
N PHE A 367 -5.09 4.30 21.02
CA PHE A 367 -5.65 3.58 22.16
C PHE A 367 -5.82 2.10 21.83
N LEU A 368 -5.66 1.23 22.83
CA LEU A 368 -6.11 -0.15 22.75
C LEU A 368 -7.63 -0.16 22.91
N LYS A 369 -8.35 -0.88 22.03
CA LYS A 369 -9.78 -1.11 22.20
C LYS A 369 -9.98 -1.80 23.56
N PRO A 370 -10.84 -1.30 24.46
CA PRO A 370 -11.17 -2.04 25.66
C PRO A 370 -11.86 -3.34 25.24
N GLN A 371 -11.15 -4.45 25.32
CA GLN A 371 -11.72 -5.77 25.06
C GLN A 371 -12.85 -6.02 26.06
N SER A 372 -14.03 -6.29 25.52
CA SER A 372 -15.14 -6.85 26.28
C SER A 372 -14.75 -8.25 26.77
N GLY A 373 -14.41 -8.35 28.05
CA GLY A 373 -14.27 -9.64 28.73
C GLY A 373 -12.96 -10.36 28.46
N ILE A 374 -12.50 -11.07 29.48
CA ILE A 374 -11.28 -11.87 29.50
C ILE A 374 -11.32 -12.88 28.33
N ALA A 375 -10.57 -12.57 27.27
CA ALA A 375 -10.20 -13.50 26.24
C ALA A 375 -8.73 -13.25 25.89
N THR A 376 -8.02 -14.35 25.70
CA THR A 376 -6.66 -14.50 25.21
C THR A 376 -6.32 -13.60 24.02
N PRO A 377 -5.01 -13.34 23.77
CA PRO A 377 -4.48 -12.40 22.77
C PRO A 377 -5.27 -12.37 21.45
N ASP A 378 -5.63 -11.14 21.07
CA ASP A 378 -6.54 -10.70 20.01
C ASP A 378 -6.50 -11.47 18.67
N ASP A 379 -7.68 -11.54 18.06
CA ASP A 379 -8.05 -12.08 16.75
C ASP A 379 -7.47 -11.31 15.53
N THR A 380 -6.29 -10.69 15.69
CA THR A 380 -5.44 -10.21 14.58
C THR A 380 -4.05 -10.86 14.59
N GLY A 381 -3.76 -11.78 15.50
CA GLY A 381 -2.60 -12.66 15.42
C GLY A 381 -1.21 -11.99 15.55
N LEU A 382 -1.13 -10.73 15.98
CA LEU A 382 0.15 -10.07 16.29
C LEU A 382 0.05 -9.34 17.63
N PRO A 383 0.82 -9.73 18.67
CA PRO A 383 0.95 -8.93 19.88
C PRO A 383 1.58 -7.57 19.52
N SER A 384 1.07 -6.47 20.08
CA SER A 384 1.72 -5.15 19.95
C SER A 384 3.18 -5.27 20.34
N THR A 385 4.09 -4.78 19.49
CA THR A 385 5.53 -4.90 19.77
C THR A 385 5.91 -3.99 20.95
N LYS A 386 7.04 -4.26 21.62
CA LYS A 386 7.50 -3.43 22.75
C LYS A 386 7.68 -1.96 22.33
N GLU A 387 8.04 -1.73 21.08
CA GLU A 387 8.25 -0.42 20.44
C GLU A 387 6.93 0.32 20.20
N GLU A 388 5.84 -0.37 19.85
CA GLU A 388 4.51 0.25 19.70
C GLU A 388 3.97 0.73 21.05
N ILE A 389 4.21 -0.04 22.12
CA ILE A 389 3.84 0.35 23.49
C ILE A 389 4.65 1.58 23.94
N ALA A 390 5.97 1.57 23.69
CA ALA A 390 6.85 2.71 24.00
C ALA A 390 6.44 3.97 23.22
N SER A 391 6.15 3.84 21.92
CA SER A 391 5.70 4.95 21.07
C SER A 391 4.43 5.63 21.61
N ARG A 392 3.43 4.83 22.03
CA ARG A 392 2.21 5.36 22.66
C ARG A 392 2.49 6.06 23.97
N TYR A 393 3.38 5.49 24.79
CA TYR A 393 3.81 6.09 26.05
C TYR A 393 4.51 7.44 25.85
N PHE A 394 5.31 7.59 24.78
CA PHE A 394 5.95 8.86 24.42
C PHE A 394 4.92 9.91 24.02
N VAL A 395 3.96 9.58 23.16
CA VAL A 395 2.88 10.51 22.78
C VAL A 395 2.09 10.96 24.00
N PHE A 396 1.71 10.06 24.91
CA PHE A 396 1.03 10.47 26.14
C PHE A 396 1.90 11.31 27.06
N SER A 397 3.21 11.08 27.10
CA SER A 397 4.13 11.90 27.89
C SER A 397 4.24 13.33 27.33
N ILE A 398 4.28 13.48 26.00
CA ILE A 398 4.22 14.79 25.32
C ILE A 398 2.92 15.50 25.70
N LEU A 399 1.77 14.84 25.51
CA LEU A 399 0.47 15.44 25.77
C LEU A 399 0.27 15.78 27.26
N GLN A 400 0.78 14.95 28.17
CA GLN A 400 0.74 15.24 29.61
C GLN A 400 1.58 16.46 29.96
N GLY A 401 2.75 16.65 29.33
CA GLY A 401 3.57 17.86 29.47
C GLY A 401 2.82 19.11 29.00
N VAL A 402 2.20 19.04 27.81
CA VAL A 402 1.38 20.14 27.26
C VAL A 402 0.26 20.57 28.22
N ILE A 403 -0.47 19.60 28.78
CA ILE A 403 -1.57 19.85 29.73
C ILE A 403 -1.03 20.39 31.06
N SER A 404 0.06 19.83 31.57
CA SER A 404 0.61 20.15 32.89
C SER A 404 1.25 21.54 32.94
N HIS A 405 1.83 22.01 31.83
CA HIS A 405 2.34 23.37 31.72
C HIS A 405 1.23 24.42 31.55
N GLY A 406 0.05 24.03 31.06
CA GLY A 406 -1.12 24.90 30.94
C GLY A 406 -0.96 26.10 30.00
N LYS A 407 0.10 26.13 29.18
CA LYS A 407 0.43 27.25 28.28
C LYS A 407 -0.33 27.20 26.96
N LEU A 408 -0.50 26.01 26.37
CA LEU A 408 -1.13 25.83 25.06
C LEU A 408 -2.62 25.51 25.20
N ILE A 409 -2.96 24.47 25.96
CA ILE A 409 -4.33 24.05 26.25
C ILE A 409 -4.66 24.39 27.71
N GLN A 410 -5.71 25.17 27.94
CA GLN A 410 -6.14 25.51 29.29
C GLN A 410 -7.15 24.49 29.84
N LEU A 411 -6.79 23.81 30.92
CA LEU A 411 -7.64 22.85 31.65
C LEU A 411 -7.61 23.15 33.16
N PRO A 412 -8.56 22.61 33.95
CA PRO A 412 -8.52 22.71 35.41
C PRO A 412 -7.33 21.96 36.01
N ASP A 413 -6.86 22.42 37.17
CA ASP A 413 -5.69 21.83 37.84
C ASP A 413 -5.91 20.36 38.21
N GLY A 414 -4.87 19.53 38.04
CA GLY A 414 -4.89 18.11 38.41
C GLY A 414 -5.35 17.14 37.31
N CYS A 415 -5.58 17.61 36.08
CA CYS A 415 -5.91 16.74 34.94
C CYS A 415 -4.73 15.84 34.54
N SER A 416 -5.00 14.54 34.37
CA SER A 416 -4.01 13.55 33.91
C SER A 416 -4.59 12.64 32.83
N ILE A 417 -3.85 12.47 31.74
CA ILE A 417 -4.18 11.54 30.66
C ILE A 417 -4.07 10.09 31.15
N PHE A 418 -3.04 9.79 31.95
CA PHE A 418 -2.77 8.43 32.43
C PHE A 418 -3.76 7.93 33.49
N LYS A 419 -4.26 8.84 34.36
CA LYS A 419 -5.22 8.48 35.43
C LYS A 419 -6.69 8.67 35.01
N GLY A 420 -6.92 9.26 33.83
CA GLY A 420 -8.23 9.71 33.38
C GLY A 420 -8.64 11.03 34.05
N SER A 421 -9.39 11.86 33.32
CA SER A 421 -9.96 13.12 33.80
C SER A 421 -11.31 13.35 33.14
N PRO A 422 -12.32 13.90 33.84
CA PRO A 422 -13.59 14.26 33.23
C PRO A 422 -13.45 15.35 32.15
N TYR A 423 -12.34 16.09 32.14
CA TYR A 423 -12.04 17.13 31.16
C TYR A 423 -11.21 16.62 29.97
N ILE A 424 -10.89 15.33 29.92
CA ILE A 424 -10.16 14.69 28.80
C ILE A 424 -11.04 13.56 28.26
N CYS A 425 -11.63 13.79 27.10
CA CYS A 425 -12.49 12.81 26.44
C CYS A 425 -11.72 12.11 25.32
N LEU A 426 -11.61 10.79 25.40
CA LEU A 426 -11.05 10.00 24.31
C LEU A 426 -12.15 9.72 23.29
N SER A 427 -11.99 10.19 22.05
CA SER A 427 -12.95 9.92 20.98
C SER A 427 -12.79 8.49 20.49
N MET A 428 -13.59 7.58 21.07
CA MET A 428 -13.74 6.19 20.62
C MET A 428 -14.77 6.05 19.48
N ALA A 429 -15.52 7.12 19.19
CA ALA A 429 -16.69 7.10 18.30
C ALA A 429 -16.36 6.81 16.83
N ASP A 430 -15.18 7.22 16.35
CA ASP A 430 -14.74 6.94 14.97
C ASP A 430 -14.52 5.45 14.69
N GLY A 431 -14.42 4.61 15.74
CA GLY A 431 -14.36 3.16 15.62
C GLY A 431 -15.72 2.45 15.77
N TRP A 432 -16.80 3.16 16.12
CA TRP A 432 -18.09 2.56 16.49
C TRP A 432 -19.23 2.86 15.50
N LEU A 433 -19.19 3.99 14.79
CA LEU A 433 -20.15 4.32 13.73
C LEU A 433 -19.63 3.87 12.36
N GLU A 434 -19.48 2.56 12.19
CA GLU A 434 -19.23 2.00 10.87
C GLU A 434 -20.55 1.72 10.17
N ASP A 435 -20.90 2.54 9.17
CA ASP A 435 -22.02 2.24 8.29
C ASP A 435 -21.68 0.99 7.46
N ASN A 436 -22.46 -0.07 7.66
CA ASN A 436 -22.29 -1.38 7.03
C ASN A 436 -23.42 -1.72 6.06
N ARG A 437 -24.28 -0.74 5.70
CA ARG A 437 -25.50 -0.95 4.91
C ARG A 437 -25.27 -1.73 3.60
N PHE A 438 -24.12 -1.54 2.95
CA PHE A 438 -23.84 -2.14 1.64
C PHE A 438 -22.60 -3.05 1.59
N GLY A 439 -21.99 -3.36 2.74
CA GLY A 439 -20.72 -4.11 2.79
C GLY A 439 -19.52 -3.27 2.36
N THR A 440 -18.52 -3.89 1.75
CA THR A 440 -17.36 -3.19 1.15
C THR A 440 -17.61 -2.82 -0.31
N PHE A 441 -16.78 -1.94 -0.88
CA PHE A 441 -16.86 -1.58 -2.29
C PHE A 441 -16.64 -2.80 -3.19
N SER A 442 -15.74 -3.71 -2.83
CA SER A 442 -15.55 -4.98 -3.53
C SER A 442 -16.84 -5.82 -3.55
N ASP A 443 -17.59 -5.86 -2.44
CA ASP A 443 -18.89 -6.55 -2.41
C ASP A 443 -19.93 -5.89 -3.33
N ILE A 444 -19.94 -4.55 -3.37
CA ILE A 444 -20.78 -3.76 -4.28
C ILE A 444 -20.42 -4.06 -5.74
N VAL A 445 -19.13 -4.05 -6.09
CA VAL A 445 -18.65 -4.35 -7.45
C VAL A 445 -19.00 -5.78 -7.82
N ALA A 446 -18.75 -6.76 -6.95
CA ALA A 446 -19.11 -8.15 -7.19
C ALA A 446 -20.62 -8.34 -7.42
N ARG A 447 -21.48 -7.62 -6.68
CA ARG A 447 -22.94 -7.65 -6.86
C ARG A 447 -23.38 -7.02 -8.18
N THR A 448 -22.80 -5.88 -8.53
CA THR A 448 -23.25 -5.05 -9.68
C THR A 448 -22.58 -5.42 -11.00
N ASN A 449 -21.46 -6.15 -10.98
CA ASN A 449 -20.74 -6.60 -12.17
C ASN A 449 -21.47 -7.80 -12.83
N GLN A 450 -22.57 -7.50 -13.50
CA GLN A 450 -23.36 -8.46 -14.26
C GLN A 450 -22.96 -8.49 -15.74
N PRO A 451 -23.32 -9.56 -16.48
CA PRO A 451 -23.13 -9.63 -17.93
C PRO A 451 -23.57 -8.36 -18.65
N MET A 452 -22.71 -7.79 -19.49
CA MET A 452 -22.97 -6.51 -20.19
C MET A 452 -23.60 -6.71 -21.57
N GLN A 453 -24.27 -5.68 -22.06
CA GLN A 453 -24.84 -5.57 -23.40
C GLN A 453 -24.23 -4.42 -24.19
N VAL A 454 -24.44 -4.42 -25.50
CA VAL A 454 -24.04 -3.30 -26.36
C VAL A 454 -24.69 -2.01 -25.88
N GLY A 455 -23.87 -1.01 -25.61
CA GLY A 455 -24.24 0.29 -25.06
C GLY A 455 -24.06 0.42 -23.55
N ASP A 456 -23.82 -0.67 -22.82
CA ASP A 456 -23.43 -0.56 -21.41
C ASP A 456 -22.13 0.20 -21.27
N THR A 457 -21.94 0.86 -20.13
CA THR A 457 -20.82 1.78 -19.94
C THR A 457 -19.86 1.23 -18.89
N VAL A 458 -18.57 1.33 -19.19
CA VAL A 458 -17.49 0.96 -18.29
C VAL A 458 -16.55 2.14 -18.09
N LEU A 459 -15.92 2.19 -16.92
CA LEU A 459 -14.75 3.02 -16.66
C LEU A 459 -13.51 2.13 -16.78
N THR A 460 -12.57 2.48 -17.65
CA THR A 460 -11.31 1.76 -17.76
C THR A 460 -10.45 2.03 -16.51
N THR A 461 -9.82 0.97 -16.01
CA THR A 461 -8.97 1.04 -14.82
C THR A 461 -7.49 0.79 -15.11
N LEU A 462 -7.16 0.56 -16.38
CA LEU A 462 -5.82 0.38 -16.89
C LEU A 462 -5.73 1.02 -18.28
N HIS A 463 -4.50 1.30 -18.69
CA HIS A 463 -4.19 1.55 -20.09
C HIS A 463 -4.16 0.21 -20.85
N ILE A 464 -5.11 -0.01 -21.76
CA ILE A 464 -5.33 -1.31 -22.39
C ILE A 464 -4.74 -1.31 -23.81
N THR A 465 -3.85 -2.25 -24.06
CA THR A 465 -3.22 -2.52 -25.36
C THR A 465 -3.25 -4.03 -25.65
N ARG A 466 -2.72 -4.45 -26.80
CA ARG A 466 -2.45 -5.87 -27.09
C ARG A 466 -1.46 -6.49 -26.09
N ASP A 467 -1.62 -7.77 -25.78
CA ASP A 467 -0.77 -8.52 -24.83
C ASP A 467 0.50 -9.11 -25.46
N ASP A 468 0.49 -9.33 -26.77
CA ASP A 468 1.47 -10.18 -27.46
C ASP A 468 2.68 -9.42 -28.03
N VAL A 469 2.91 -8.16 -27.61
CA VAL A 469 4.01 -7.31 -28.11
C VAL A 469 5.36 -8.03 -28.00
N TYR A 470 5.58 -8.79 -26.92
CA TYR A 470 6.75 -9.64 -26.70
C TYR A 470 6.31 -11.08 -26.44
N GLY A 471 6.34 -11.95 -27.45
CA GLY A 471 5.93 -13.35 -27.29
C GLY A 471 6.89 -14.16 -26.40
N ILE A 472 6.34 -15.07 -25.58
CA ILE A 472 7.09 -15.96 -24.65
C ILE A 472 8.19 -16.77 -25.34
N TYR A 473 8.03 -17.07 -26.64
CA TYR A 473 8.96 -17.91 -27.43
C TYR A 473 9.52 -17.22 -28.68
N SER A 474 9.28 -15.92 -28.88
CA SER A 474 9.86 -15.20 -30.02
C SER A 474 10.26 -13.78 -29.65
N SER A 475 11.54 -13.48 -29.83
CA SER A 475 12.14 -12.14 -29.72
C SER A 475 11.72 -11.17 -30.85
N ARG A 476 10.73 -11.53 -31.68
CA ARG A 476 10.21 -10.71 -32.77
C ARG A 476 8.81 -10.19 -32.44
N PRO A 477 8.60 -8.86 -32.41
CA PRO A 477 7.30 -8.30 -32.07
C PRO A 477 6.24 -8.65 -33.12
N THR A 478 5.04 -8.99 -32.66
CA THR A 478 3.90 -9.37 -33.52
C THR A 478 3.17 -8.16 -34.11
N TYR A 479 3.52 -6.94 -33.68
CA TYR A 479 2.85 -5.69 -34.08
C TYR A 479 2.79 -5.51 -35.62
N ASN A 480 3.84 -5.90 -36.34
CA ASN A 480 3.91 -5.78 -37.81
C ASN A 480 3.34 -6.98 -38.56
N LYS A 481 2.90 -8.04 -37.87
CA LYS A 481 2.40 -9.23 -38.56
C LYS A 481 0.96 -9.01 -38.98
N ALA A 482 0.72 -9.08 -40.29
CA ALA A 482 -0.56 -8.74 -40.91
C ALA A 482 -1.76 -9.54 -40.36
N TRP A 483 -1.54 -10.76 -39.88
CA TRP A 483 -2.59 -11.70 -39.45
C TRP A 483 -2.60 -11.96 -37.93
N HIS A 484 -2.02 -11.05 -37.13
CA HIS A 484 -1.96 -11.17 -35.67
C HIS A 484 -2.79 -10.08 -34.97
N ASN A 485 -4.09 -10.32 -34.85
CA ASN A 485 -5.07 -9.39 -34.28
C ASN A 485 -5.36 -9.68 -32.80
N ASN A 486 -4.32 -9.72 -31.96
CA ASN A 486 -4.47 -10.00 -30.53
C ASN A 486 -5.43 -8.99 -29.86
N ARG A 487 -6.31 -9.49 -28.98
CA ARG A 487 -7.46 -8.77 -28.40
C ARG A 487 -8.42 -8.13 -29.42
N GLY A 488 -8.22 -8.34 -30.72
CA GLY A 488 -9.07 -7.81 -31.78
C GLY A 488 -9.99 -8.87 -32.36
N ARG A 489 -10.86 -8.44 -33.29
CA ARG A 489 -11.68 -9.34 -34.12
C ARG A 489 -11.51 -9.05 -35.62
N GLY A 490 -11.41 -10.12 -36.41
CA GLY A 490 -11.18 -10.10 -37.86
C GLY A 490 -9.75 -10.47 -38.29
N ASP A 491 -9.59 -10.77 -39.59
CA ASP A 491 -8.37 -11.38 -40.14
C ASP A 491 -7.13 -10.48 -40.09
N LYS A 492 -7.30 -9.17 -40.28
CA LYS A 492 -6.19 -8.22 -40.30
C LYS A 492 -5.85 -7.75 -38.89
N ASN A 493 -4.57 -7.53 -38.64
CA ASN A 493 -4.05 -6.93 -37.41
C ASN A 493 -4.49 -5.46 -37.31
N ARG A 494 -5.69 -5.23 -36.78
CA ARG A 494 -6.26 -3.89 -36.58
C ARG A 494 -5.88 -3.28 -35.23
N THR A 495 -5.36 -4.08 -34.31
CA THR A 495 -4.96 -3.69 -32.96
C THR A 495 -3.46 -3.39 -32.80
N HIS A 496 -2.70 -3.29 -33.90
CA HIS A 496 -1.24 -3.05 -33.85
C HIS A 496 -0.82 -1.72 -33.22
N ASP A 497 -1.69 -0.71 -33.32
CA ASP A 497 -1.51 0.67 -32.88
C ASP A 497 -2.81 1.18 -32.22
N ALA A 498 -3.66 0.28 -31.74
CA ALA A 498 -4.90 0.64 -31.06
C ALA A 498 -4.69 0.59 -29.54
N GLU A 499 -5.12 1.64 -28.86
CA GLU A 499 -4.98 1.77 -27.41
C GLU A 499 -6.27 2.33 -26.81
N ILE A 500 -6.54 1.94 -25.57
CA ILE A 500 -7.60 2.51 -24.76
C ILE A 500 -6.94 3.12 -23.53
N PRO A 501 -7.05 4.44 -23.32
CA PRO A 501 -6.44 5.08 -22.16
C PRO A 501 -7.06 4.60 -20.84
N ASP A 502 -6.26 4.72 -19.77
CA ASP A 502 -6.75 4.57 -18.41
C ASP A 502 -7.74 5.71 -18.06
N LYS A 503 -8.64 5.47 -17.10
CA LYS A 503 -9.60 6.45 -16.57
C LYS A 503 -10.58 7.01 -17.59
N GLU A 504 -10.90 6.26 -18.64
CA GLU A 504 -11.89 6.65 -19.64
C GLU A 504 -13.22 5.94 -19.50
N ILE A 505 -14.30 6.69 -19.75
CA ILE A 505 -15.67 6.18 -19.75
C ILE A 505 -16.07 5.87 -21.18
N LEU A 506 -16.22 4.58 -21.49
CA LEU A 506 -16.49 4.11 -22.84
C LEU A 506 -17.68 3.14 -22.87
N PRO A 507 -18.52 3.20 -23.92
CA PRO A 507 -19.57 2.22 -24.11
C PRO A 507 -19.02 0.93 -24.73
N VAL A 508 -19.51 -0.21 -24.25
CA VAL A 508 -19.37 -1.51 -24.89
C VAL A 508 -20.01 -1.44 -26.27
N ASN A 509 -19.21 -1.58 -27.33
CA ASN A 509 -19.68 -1.43 -28.70
C ASN A 509 -19.95 -2.77 -29.38
N TYR A 510 -19.36 -3.86 -28.88
CA TYR A 510 -19.62 -5.21 -29.36
C TYR A 510 -19.51 -6.22 -28.21
N VAL A 511 -20.38 -7.22 -28.22
CA VAL A 511 -20.38 -8.34 -27.27
C VAL A 511 -20.38 -9.61 -28.09
N GLU A 512 -19.43 -10.49 -27.83
CA GLU A 512 -19.29 -11.75 -28.51
C GLU A 512 -19.52 -12.90 -27.54
N LYS A 513 -20.28 -13.90 -27.99
CA LYS A 513 -20.55 -15.10 -27.23
C LYS A 513 -19.60 -16.21 -27.68
N LYS A 514 -18.92 -16.80 -26.71
CA LYS A 514 -18.12 -18.02 -26.86
C LYS A 514 -18.83 -19.16 -26.15
N GLU A 515 -19.15 -20.21 -26.87
CA GLU A 515 -19.81 -21.40 -26.33
C GLU A 515 -18.91 -22.62 -26.45
N GLU A 516 -18.71 -23.31 -25.34
CA GLU A 516 -17.92 -24.54 -25.26
C GLU A 516 -18.86 -25.73 -25.09
N TYR A 517 -18.70 -26.71 -25.98
CA TYR A 517 -19.48 -27.94 -25.99
C TYR A 517 -18.55 -29.16 -25.93
N SER A 518 -19.02 -30.22 -25.30
CA SER A 518 -18.39 -31.54 -25.33
C SER A 518 -19.23 -32.46 -26.20
N ILE A 519 -18.67 -32.95 -27.30
CA ILE A 519 -19.22 -34.05 -28.07
C ILE A 519 -18.84 -35.35 -27.36
N LEU A 520 -19.83 -36.18 -27.04
CA LEU A 520 -19.66 -37.40 -26.27
C LEU A 520 -19.58 -38.60 -27.21
N TYR A 521 -18.67 -39.51 -26.95
CA TYR A 521 -18.47 -40.74 -27.73
C TYR A 521 -18.49 -41.96 -26.82
N ASP A 522 -19.05 -43.05 -27.33
CA ASP A 522 -18.82 -44.38 -26.79
C ASP A 522 -17.67 -45.05 -27.55
N GLN A 523 -16.73 -45.63 -26.82
CA GLN A 523 -15.56 -46.32 -27.37
C GLN A 523 -15.81 -47.82 -27.41
N TYR A 524 -15.54 -48.42 -28.57
CA TYR A 524 -15.70 -49.85 -28.82
C TYR A 524 -14.40 -50.46 -29.32
N ARG A 525 -14.13 -51.71 -28.96
CA ARG A 525 -12.86 -52.36 -29.31
C ARG A 525 -12.73 -52.63 -30.81
N CYS A 526 -11.52 -52.45 -31.32
CA CYS A 526 -11.04 -52.92 -32.62
C CYS A 526 -9.99 -54.00 -32.42
N LEU A 527 -10.08 -55.06 -33.22
CA LEU A 527 -9.01 -56.03 -33.40
C LEU A 527 -8.07 -55.52 -34.49
N VAL A 528 -6.77 -55.50 -34.22
CA VAL A 528 -5.76 -54.96 -35.14
C VAL A 528 -4.94 -56.11 -35.72
N LYS A 529 -4.80 -56.14 -37.04
CA LYS A 529 -4.01 -57.15 -37.76
C LYS A 529 -2.96 -56.49 -38.63
N ARG A 530 -1.70 -56.91 -38.50
CA ARG A 530 -0.61 -56.46 -39.38
C ARG A 530 -0.72 -57.15 -40.74
N VAL A 531 -0.71 -56.37 -41.82
CA VAL A 531 -0.85 -56.86 -43.20
C VAL A 531 0.31 -56.32 -44.05
N PRO A 532 1.01 -57.15 -44.83
CA PRO A 532 2.10 -56.69 -45.70
C PRO A 532 1.56 -55.79 -46.82
N MET A 533 2.34 -54.77 -47.18
CA MET A 533 2.08 -53.91 -48.35
C MET A 533 2.83 -54.43 -49.58
N ASP A 534 2.50 -53.89 -50.76
CA ASP A 534 3.09 -54.28 -52.05
C ASP A 534 4.62 -54.05 -52.14
N LYS A 535 5.22 -53.32 -51.19
CA LYS A 535 6.67 -53.17 -51.04
C LYS A 535 7.19 -54.12 -49.97
N GLU A 536 8.17 -54.96 -50.34
CA GLU A 536 8.88 -55.84 -49.42
C GLU A 536 9.42 -55.08 -48.20
N GLY A 537 9.06 -55.55 -47.00
CA GLY A 537 9.45 -54.96 -45.71
C GLY A 537 8.49 -53.89 -45.16
N TYR A 538 7.48 -53.46 -45.91
CA TYR A 538 6.47 -52.52 -45.45
C TYR A 538 5.18 -53.25 -45.04
N TYR A 539 4.57 -52.81 -43.94
CA TYR A 539 3.33 -53.35 -43.41
C TYR A 539 2.37 -52.21 -43.09
N THR A 540 1.08 -52.46 -43.25
CA THR A 540 -0.01 -51.65 -42.74
C THR A 540 -0.77 -52.42 -41.65
N TYR A 541 -1.74 -51.77 -41.02
CA TYR A 541 -2.61 -52.38 -40.02
C TYR A 541 -4.05 -52.31 -40.51
N GLU A 542 -4.70 -53.48 -40.58
CA GLU A 542 -6.14 -53.58 -40.80
C GLU A 542 -6.85 -53.69 -39.45
N THR A 543 -7.96 -52.97 -39.30
CA THR A 543 -8.77 -52.96 -38.08
C THR A 543 -10.12 -53.63 -38.33
N LYS A 544 -10.55 -54.51 -37.41
CA LYS A 544 -11.90 -55.11 -37.42
C LYS A 544 -12.66 -54.71 -36.16
N ARG A 545 -13.81 -54.04 -36.33
CA ARG A 545 -14.66 -53.57 -35.24
C ARG A 545 -15.32 -54.73 -34.48
N THR A 546 -15.52 -54.53 -33.18
CA THR A 546 -16.36 -55.37 -32.33
C THR A 546 -17.45 -54.53 -31.66
N ASN A 547 -18.42 -55.20 -31.05
CA ASN A 547 -19.46 -54.56 -30.24
C ASN A 547 -19.09 -54.48 -28.75
N GLU A 548 -17.84 -54.80 -28.40
CA GLU A 548 -17.36 -54.72 -27.03
C GLU A 548 -17.11 -53.26 -26.66
N ARG A 549 -18.01 -52.67 -25.85
CA ARG A 549 -17.83 -51.32 -25.33
C ARG A 549 -16.73 -51.33 -24.28
N ILE A 550 -15.71 -50.50 -24.49
CA ILE A 550 -14.53 -50.42 -23.62
C ILE A 550 -14.45 -49.11 -22.84
N GLY A 551 -15.22 -48.08 -23.21
CA GLY A 551 -15.17 -46.80 -22.54
C GLY A 551 -16.08 -45.73 -23.14
N CYS A 552 -15.82 -44.49 -22.72
CA CYS A 552 -16.39 -43.28 -23.29
C CYS A 552 -15.30 -42.20 -23.40
N ALA A 553 -15.48 -41.31 -24.37
CA ALA A 553 -14.61 -40.17 -24.58
C ALA A 553 -15.43 -38.90 -24.82
N SER A 554 -14.76 -37.76 -24.78
CA SER A 554 -15.37 -36.48 -25.15
C SER A 554 -14.40 -35.61 -25.92
N GLU A 555 -14.86 -35.01 -27.01
CA GLU A 555 -14.14 -34.01 -27.79
C GLU A 555 -14.71 -32.62 -27.47
N ARG A 556 -13.85 -31.66 -27.10
CA ARG A 556 -14.29 -30.28 -26.86
C ARG A 556 -14.31 -29.51 -28.16
N ILE A 557 -15.44 -28.87 -28.45
CA ILE A 557 -15.56 -27.89 -29.51
C ILE A 557 -15.85 -26.51 -28.91
N THR A 558 -15.30 -25.48 -29.55
CA THR A 558 -15.54 -24.09 -29.19
C THR A 558 -16.16 -23.38 -30.37
N LEU A 559 -17.29 -22.73 -30.12
CA LEU A 559 -18.03 -21.94 -31.09
C LEU A 559 -17.95 -20.47 -30.68
N TRP A 560 -17.49 -19.64 -31.60
CA TRP A 560 -17.54 -18.18 -31.50
C TRP A 560 -18.53 -17.70 -32.55
N ASP A 561 -19.42 -16.75 -32.24
CA ASP A 561 -20.49 -16.21 -33.09
C ASP A 561 -20.13 -16.02 -34.60
N GLY A 562 -20.03 -17.11 -35.38
CA GLY A 562 -19.55 -17.11 -36.76
C GLY A 562 -18.04 -16.97 -36.97
N TYR A 563 -17.20 -17.26 -35.97
CA TYR A 563 -15.74 -17.17 -36.07
C TYR A 563 -15.03 -18.51 -35.79
N TYR A 564 -14.06 -18.86 -36.64
CA TYR A 564 -13.18 -20.03 -36.48
C TYR A 564 -11.71 -19.60 -36.65
N GLU A 565 -10.85 -19.97 -35.68
CA GLU A 565 -9.44 -19.52 -35.63
C GLU A 565 -9.26 -17.99 -35.81
N GLY A 566 -10.18 -17.20 -35.27
CA GLY A 566 -10.15 -15.73 -35.35
C GLY A 566 -10.63 -15.13 -36.67
N ARG A 567 -11.14 -15.95 -37.60
CA ARG A 567 -11.66 -15.53 -38.91
C ARG A 567 -13.17 -15.69 -38.99
N LYS A 568 -13.83 -14.75 -39.67
CA LYS A 568 -15.26 -14.86 -39.88
C LYS A 568 -15.54 -15.92 -40.95
N ASP A 569 -16.33 -16.92 -40.59
CA ASP A 569 -16.74 -17.98 -41.50
C ASP A 569 -18.18 -18.37 -41.18
N ASP A 570 -19.08 -18.04 -42.11
CA ASP A 570 -20.53 -18.22 -41.95
C ASP A 570 -20.92 -19.69 -41.72
N ARG A 571 -20.04 -20.65 -42.05
CA ARG A 571 -20.25 -22.08 -41.74
C ARG A 571 -20.22 -22.39 -40.24
N TYR A 572 -19.61 -21.53 -39.44
CA TYR A 572 -19.51 -21.66 -37.98
C TYR A 572 -20.48 -20.71 -37.25
N ASP A 573 -21.34 -20.01 -37.98
CA ASP A 573 -22.37 -19.15 -37.40
C ASP A 573 -23.59 -19.99 -37.01
N LEU A 574 -23.54 -20.53 -35.78
CA LEU A 574 -24.58 -21.40 -35.23
C LEU A 574 -25.50 -20.65 -34.27
N ARG A 575 -25.59 -19.31 -34.40
CA ARG A 575 -26.42 -18.49 -33.52
C ARG A 575 -27.89 -18.89 -33.64
N GLY A 576 -28.51 -19.19 -32.49
CA GLY A 576 -29.91 -19.58 -32.41
C GLY A 576 -30.17 -21.06 -32.66
N PHE A 577 -29.14 -21.86 -32.93
CA PHE A 577 -29.28 -23.32 -33.06
C PHE A 577 -29.49 -23.95 -31.68
N THR A 578 -30.29 -25.00 -31.65
CA THR A 578 -30.44 -25.90 -30.50
C THR A 578 -29.22 -26.82 -30.37
N ASP A 579 -29.02 -27.40 -29.19
CA ASP A 579 -27.91 -28.33 -28.94
C ASP A 579 -27.93 -29.51 -29.95
N ASP A 580 -29.11 -30.02 -30.31
CA ASP A 580 -29.26 -31.09 -31.32
C ASP A 580 -28.86 -30.64 -32.73
N GLU A 581 -29.17 -29.40 -33.11
CA GLU A 581 -28.78 -28.84 -34.41
C GLU A 581 -27.27 -28.60 -34.47
N ILE A 582 -26.65 -28.17 -33.37
CA ILE A 582 -25.20 -28.05 -33.24
C ILE A 582 -24.53 -29.42 -33.33
N TYR A 583 -25.08 -30.42 -32.65
CA TYR A 583 -24.58 -31.80 -32.72
C TYR A 583 -24.64 -32.35 -34.14
N LYS A 584 -25.76 -32.14 -34.84
CA LYS A 584 -25.92 -32.55 -36.24
C LYS A 584 -24.91 -31.84 -37.14
N TRP A 585 -24.78 -30.52 -37.01
CA TRP A 585 -23.79 -29.74 -37.75
C TRP A 585 -22.37 -30.28 -37.54
N TYR A 586 -22.00 -30.62 -36.29
CA TYR A 586 -20.69 -31.18 -35.99
C TYR A 586 -20.46 -32.52 -36.71
N LEU A 587 -21.46 -33.41 -36.74
CA LEU A 587 -21.36 -34.70 -37.43
C LEU A 587 -21.20 -34.51 -38.93
N ASP A 588 -22.01 -33.64 -39.54
CA ASP A 588 -21.95 -33.33 -40.97
C ASP A 588 -20.59 -32.69 -41.34
N PHE A 589 -20.10 -31.78 -40.49
CA PHE A 589 -18.81 -31.12 -40.67
C PHE A 589 -17.62 -32.08 -40.54
N ASN A 590 -17.64 -32.95 -39.52
CA ASN A 590 -16.61 -33.97 -39.31
C ASN A 590 -16.60 -34.98 -40.47
N GLN A 591 -17.77 -35.37 -41.00
CA GLN A 591 -17.88 -36.23 -42.18
C GLN A 591 -17.36 -35.55 -43.45
N LEU A 592 -17.59 -34.24 -43.61
CA LEU A 592 -17.10 -33.48 -44.76
C LEU A 592 -15.58 -33.33 -44.77
N ILE A 593 -14.96 -33.11 -43.60
CA ILE A 593 -13.49 -33.00 -43.49
C ILE A 593 -12.82 -34.37 -43.66
N SER A 594 -13.37 -35.37 -43.00
CA SER A 594 -12.69 -36.66 -42.89
C SER A 594 -12.97 -37.52 -44.15
N GLY A 595 -14.13 -37.36 -44.79
CA GLY A 595 -14.56 -38.12 -45.97
C GLY A 595 -15.46 -39.31 -45.61
N PRO A 596 -16.13 -39.93 -46.60
CA PRO A 596 -17.05 -41.06 -46.36
C PRO A 596 -16.35 -42.32 -45.81
N ASP A 597 -15.04 -42.46 -46.05
CA ASP A 597 -14.23 -43.64 -45.69
C ASP A 597 -13.22 -43.39 -44.55
N SER A 598 -13.23 -42.22 -43.92
CA SER A 598 -12.33 -41.94 -42.78
C SER A 598 -12.91 -42.45 -41.48
N GLU A 599 -12.76 -43.74 -41.28
CA GLU A 599 -13.05 -44.34 -39.99
C GLU A 599 -11.98 -43.88 -38.99
N LYS A 600 -12.35 -43.06 -37.98
CA LYS A 600 -11.48 -42.72 -36.83
C LYS A 600 -11.26 -43.97 -35.97
N ASN A 601 -10.45 -44.90 -36.47
CA ASN A 601 -10.01 -46.10 -35.75
C ASN A 601 -8.64 -45.78 -35.13
N TYR A 602 -8.55 -45.82 -33.80
CA TYR A 602 -7.33 -45.58 -33.05
C TYR A 602 -6.65 -46.92 -32.75
N ILE A 603 -5.40 -47.06 -33.16
CA ILE A 603 -4.58 -48.25 -32.84
C ILE A 603 -3.75 -47.93 -31.61
N ASP A 604 -3.81 -48.80 -30.60
CA ASP A 604 -3.03 -48.64 -29.38
C ASP A 604 -1.53 -48.79 -29.65
N ALA A 605 -0.69 -48.26 -28.77
CA ALA A 605 0.77 -48.29 -28.93
C ALA A 605 1.34 -49.72 -29.01
N ASN A 606 0.65 -50.72 -28.44
CA ASN A 606 1.03 -52.14 -28.54
C ASN A 606 0.81 -52.72 -29.95
N LYS A 607 0.03 -52.05 -30.81
CA LYS A 607 -0.32 -52.44 -32.18
C LYS A 607 -1.02 -53.80 -32.30
N GLU A 608 -1.60 -54.28 -31.19
CA GLU A 608 -2.37 -55.52 -31.09
C GLU A 608 -3.87 -55.25 -30.89
N THR A 609 -4.18 -54.13 -30.24
CA THR A 609 -5.55 -53.67 -29.97
C THR A 609 -5.76 -52.24 -30.43
N GLY A 610 -7.01 -51.85 -30.54
CA GLY A 610 -7.40 -50.48 -30.80
C GLY A 610 -8.85 -50.25 -30.41
N TYR A 611 -9.36 -49.07 -30.74
CA TYR A 611 -10.74 -48.71 -30.54
C TYR A 611 -11.27 -47.81 -31.63
N TYR A 612 -12.59 -47.74 -31.75
CA TYR A 612 -13.28 -46.76 -32.57
C TYR A 612 -14.31 -46.03 -31.73
N GLU A 613 -14.58 -44.79 -32.12
CA GLU A 613 -15.47 -43.89 -31.41
C GLU A 613 -16.79 -43.74 -32.16
N VAL A 614 -17.90 -43.89 -31.43
CA VAL A 614 -19.25 -43.66 -31.94
C VAL A 614 -19.84 -42.44 -31.23
N PRO A 615 -20.18 -41.36 -31.95
CA PRO A 615 -20.84 -40.20 -31.38
C PRO A 615 -22.16 -40.60 -30.70
N LYS A 616 -22.36 -40.12 -29.47
CA LYS A 616 -23.51 -40.42 -28.62
C LYS A 616 -24.40 -39.20 -28.37
N GLY A 617 -23.82 -38.01 -28.33
CA GLY A 617 -24.56 -36.78 -28.09
C GLY A 617 -23.65 -35.60 -27.80
N ILE A 618 -24.25 -34.52 -27.33
CA ILE A 618 -23.59 -33.27 -27.02
C ILE A 618 -23.93 -32.82 -25.60
N ARG A 619 -23.01 -32.10 -24.96
CA ARG A 619 -23.25 -31.42 -23.70
C ARG A 619 -22.68 -30.01 -23.75
N LYS A 620 -23.50 -29.02 -23.43
CA LYS A 620 -23.03 -27.65 -23.24
C LYS A 620 -22.26 -27.54 -21.93
N GLU A 621 -21.03 -27.05 -22.00
CA GLU A 621 -20.14 -26.91 -20.83
C GLU A 621 -20.20 -25.49 -20.27
N LYS A 622 -19.92 -24.50 -21.11
CA LYS A 622 -19.75 -23.11 -20.67
C LYS A 622 -20.15 -22.13 -21.76
N THR A 623 -20.75 -21.02 -21.34
CA THR A 623 -20.87 -19.80 -22.16
C THR A 623 -20.01 -18.72 -21.53
N THR A 624 -19.12 -18.10 -22.33
CA THR A 624 -18.29 -16.96 -21.94
C THR A 624 -18.66 -15.77 -22.82
N LEU A 625 -18.77 -14.59 -22.23
CA LEU A 625 -19.00 -13.34 -22.97
C LEU A 625 -17.71 -12.55 -23.05
N HIS A 626 -17.41 -12.05 -24.23
CA HIS A 626 -16.26 -11.21 -24.52
C HIS A 626 -16.76 -9.82 -24.90
N TYR A 627 -16.20 -8.79 -24.25
CA TYR A 627 -16.65 -7.41 -24.39
C TYR A 627 -15.60 -6.60 -25.13
N TYR A 628 -16.06 -5.78 -26.07
CA TYR A 628 -15.20 -4.94 -26.88
C TYR A 628 -15.57 -3.48 -26.69
N LEU A 629 -14.52 -2.65 -26.70
CA LEU A 629 -14.60 -1.22 -26.78
C LEU A 629 -14.02 -0.74 -28.11
N SER A 630 -14.47 0.42 -28.56
CA SER A 630 -13.93 1.05 -29.76
C SER A 630 -12.68 1.84 -29.39
N ALA A 631 -11.49 1.33 -29.70
CA ALA A 631 -10.20 1.96 -29.46
C ALA A 631 -9.78 2.86 -30.64
N GLU A 632 -9.18 4.02 -30.35
CA GLU A 632 -8.55 4.86 -31.38
C GLU A 632 -7.17 4.32 -31.76
N LYS A 633 -6.75 4.60 -32.99
CA LYS A 633 -5.43 4.20 -33.49
C LYS A 633 -4.46 5.37 -33.40
N SER A 634 -3.26 5.17 -32.86
CA SER A 634 -2.33 6.28 -32.55
C SER A 634 -1.87 7.08 -33.78
N TYR A 635 -1.92 6.50 -34.99
CA TYR A 635 -1.47 7.16 -36.24
C TYR A 635 -2.59 7.49 -37.23
N SER A 636 -3.86 7.34 -36.84
CA SER A 636 -4.98 7.61 -37.75
C SER A 636 -6.30 7.80 -37.00
N ASN A 637 -7.26 8.50 -37.60
CA ASN A 637 -8.63 8.60 -37.06
C ASN A 637 -9.46 7.30 -37.22
N ALA A 638 -8.84 6.18 -37.60
CA ALA A 638 -9.51 4.89 -37.66
C ALA A 638 -9.60 4.27 -36.26
N ARG A 639 -10.65 3.48 -36.04
CA ARG A 639 -10.86 2.76 -34.78
C ARG A 639 -10.74 1.26 -34.96
N ALA A 640 -10.47 0.55 -33.86
CA ALA A 640 -10.47 -0.91 -33.80
C ALA A 640 -11.34 -1.39 -32.62
N ASN A 641 -11.91 -2.58 -32.73
CA ASN A 641 -12.54 -3.21 -31.58
C ASN A 641 -11.45 -3.91 -30.77
N LEU A 642 -11.28 -3.50 -29.52
CA LEU A 642 -10.32 -4.07 -28.59
C LEU A 642 -11.05 -4.69 -27.41
N GLU A 643 -10.72 -5.94 -27.12
CA GLU A 643 -11.29 -6.73 -26.03
C GLU A 643 -10.81 -6.21 -24.67
N ILE A 644 -11.75 -6.03 -23.74
CA ILE A 644 -11.46 -5.75 -22.33
C ILE A 644 -11.66 -7.00 -21.49
N MET A 645 -10.76 -7.22 -20.54
CA MET A 645 -10.76 -8.39 -19.66
C MET A 645 -11.21 -8.04 -18.25
N GLU A 646 -11.57 -9.06 -17.48
CA GLU A 646 -11.89 -8.93 -16.07
C GLU A 646 -10.70 -8.31 -15.30
N GLY A 647 -10.97 -7.29 -14.48
CA GLY A 647 -9.95 -6.53 -13.74
C GLY A 647 -9.33 -5.35 -14.49
N GLU A 648 -9.75 -5.07 -15.73
CA GLU A 648 -9.31 -3.90 -16.52
C GLU A 648 -10.34 -2.77 -16.59
N TYR A 649 -11.52 -2.98 -16.00
CA TYR A 649 -12.61 -2.01 -16.02
C TYR A 649 -13.52 -2.12 -14.79
N LEU A 650 -14.22 -1.02 -14.49
CA LEU A 650 -15.33 -0.94 -13.56
C LEU A 650 -16.64 -0.84 -14.34
N ASN A 651 -17.54 -1.81 -14.15
CA ASN A 651 -18.86 -1.81 -14.79
C ASN A 651 -19.78 -0.77 -14.13
N LEU A 652 -20.14 0.28 -14.87
CA LEU A 652 -20.98 1.37 -14.35
C LEU A 652 -22.48 1.11 -14.55
N THR A 653 -22.86 0.01 -15.19
CA THR A 653 -24.24 -0.26 -15.60
C THR A 653 -25.16 -0.22 -14.40
N TYR A 654 -24.98 -1.10 -13.42
CA TYR A 654 -25.85 -1.20 -12.24
C TYR A 654 -25.34 -0.42 -11.01
N LEU A 655 -24.14 0.18 -11.10
CA LEU A 655 -23.60 1.07 -10.09
C LEU A 655 -24.45 2.35 -9.97
N ASN A 656 -24.43 3.02 -8.81
CA ASN A 656 -25.11 4.30 -8.56
C ASN A 656 -24.30 5.21 -7.64
N SER A 657 -24.65 6.50 -7.61
CA SER A 657 -23.93 7.50 -6.84
C SER A 657 -23.91 7.23 -5.35
N VAL A 658 -24.99 6.65 -4.80
CA VAL A 658 -25.14 6.37 -3.36
C VAL A 658 -24.14 5.31 -2.92
N TYR A 659 -23.95 4.24 -3.71
CA TYR A 659 -22.93 3.23 -3.47
C TYR A 659 -21.51 3.79 -3.51
N ILE A 660 -21.23 4.65 -4.50
CA ILE A 660 -19.91 5.29 -4.60
C ILE A 660 -19.67 6.22 -3.39
N LEU A 661 -20.63 7.07 -3.05
CA LEU A 661 -20.52 7.96 -1.89
C LEU A 661 -20.35 7.19 -0.59
N TYR A 662 -21.09 6.09 -0.41
CA TYR A 662 -20.94 5.20 0.73
C TYR A 662 -19.53 4.60 0.80
N ALA A 663 -18.98 4.12 -0.31
CA ALA A 663 -17.62 3.57 -0.38
C ALA A 663 -16.56 4.64 -0.06
N ILE A 664 -16.74 5.85 -0.59
CA ILE A 664 -15.89 7.02 -0.32
C ILE A 664 -15.94 7.38 1.18
N GLN A 665 -17.12 7.51 1.77
CA GLN A 665 -17.28 7.96 3.15
C GLN A 665 -16.72 6.95 4.16
N ASN A 666 -16.99 5.65 3.97
CA ASN A 666 -16.66 4.61 4.94
C ASN A 666 -15.24 4.05 4.81
N ARG A 667 -14.48 4.42 3.77
CA ARG A 667 -13.14 3.88 3.45
C ARG A 667 -13.08 2.35 3.25
N LYS A 668 -14.21 1.72 2.98
CA LYS A 668 -14.31 0.25 2.85
C LYS A 668 -14.14 -0.18 1.41
N ILE A 669 -12.90 -0.26 0.92
CA ILE A 669 -12.64 -0.77 -0.44
C ILE A 669 -12.79 -2.29 -0.53
N GLY A 670 -12.38 -3.02 0.51
CA GLY A 670 -12.60 -4.48 0.59
C GLY A 670 -11.76 -5.31 -0.38
N GLY A 671 -10.51 -4.92 -0.64
CA GLY A 671 -9.63 -5.69 -1.51
C GLY A 671 -10.02 -5.68 -2.99
N TRP A 672 -10.71 -4.62 -3.45
CA TRP A 672 -10.89 -4.36 -4.87
C TRP A 672 -9.52 -4.38 -5.58
N THR A 673 -9.44 -5.03 -6.74
CA THR A 673 -8.18 -5.17 -7.48
C THR A 673 -8.27 -4.56 -8.87
N ILE A 674 -7.18 -3.96 -9.31
CA ILE A 674 -6.97 -3.47 -10.68
C ILE A 674 -5.71 -4.14 -11.20
N GLY A 675 -5.78 -4.83 -12.35
CA GLY A 675 -4.61 -5.52 -12.91
C GLY A 675 -3.98 -6.56 -11.97
N ARG A 676 -4.79 -7.21 -11.10
CA ARG A 676 -4.37 -8.13 -10.02
C ARG A 676 -3.65 -7.48 -8.82
N GLN A 677 -3.57 -6.15 -8.79
CA GLN A 677 -3.00 -5.42 -7.66
C GLN A 677 -4.12 -4.94 -6.73
N ALA A 678 -3.98 -5.20 -5.43
CA ALA A 678 -4.96 -4.75 -4.44
C ALA A 678 -4.93 -3.23 -4.31
N MET A 679 -6.09 -2.62 -4.46
CA MET A 679 -6.28 -1.18 -4.35
C MET A 679 -6.55 -0.81 -2.90
N ASP A 680 -5.76 0.11 -2.38
CA ASP A 680 -6.13 0.81 -1.15
C ASP A 680 -7.19 1.89 -1.45
N TYR A 681 -7.77 2.45 -0.38
CA TYR A 681 -8.76 3.52 -0.46
C TYR A 681 -8.33 4.65 -1.37
N ALA A 682 -7.07 5.02 -1.26
CA ALA A 682 -6.60 6.24 -1.81
C ALA A 682 -6.25 6.08 -3.31
N ASN A 683 -5.77 4.90 -3.76
CA ASN A 683 -5.67 4.59 -5.18
C ASN A 683 -7.05 4.43 -5.84
N SER A 684 -8.06 4.06 -5.05
CA SER A 684 -9.43 3.86 -5.55
C SER A 684 -10.16 5.18 -5.79
N ILE A 685 -9.85 6.24 -5.02
CA ILE A 685 -10.64 7.48 -5.00
C ILE A 685 -10.76 8.16 -6.38
N VAL A 686 -9.70 8.10 -7.18
CA VAL A 686 -9.67 8.73 -8.50
C VAL A 686 -10.71 8.09 -9.42
N TYR A 687 -10.76 6.75 -9.47
CA TYR A 687 -11.76 6.02 -10.24
C TYR A 687 -13.17 6.21 -9.68
N LEU A 688 -13.31 6.23 -8.36
CA LEU A 688 -14.60 6.48 -7.71
C LEU A 688 -15.15 7.86 -8.05
N ASN A 689 -14.31 8.90 -8.11
CA ASN A 689 -14.73 10.25 -8.47
C ASN A 689 -15.20 10.35 -9.93
N ILE A 690 -14.45 9.76 -10.86
CA ILE A 690 -14.83 9.71 -12.28
C ILE A 690 -16.15 8.95 -12.46
N ALA A 691 -16.28 7.80 -11.80
CA ALA A 691 -17.53 7.04 -11.79
C ALA A 691 -18.68 7.86 -11.18
N LEU A 692 -18.46 8.55 -10.07
CA LEU A 692 -19.46 9.35 -9.37
C LEU A 692 -20.00 10.48 -10.25
N GLU A 693 -19.12 11.22 -10.94
CA GLU A 693 -19.49 12.31 -11.83
C GLU A 693 -20.41 11.80 -12.95
N TYR A 694 -20.01 10.75 -13.65
CA TYR A 694 -20.81 10.13 -14.69
C TYR A 694 -22.16 9.62 -14.18
N LEU A 695 -22.16 8.94 -13.03
CA LEU A 695 -23.37 8.39 -12.44
C LEU A 695 -24.35 9.49 -12.06
N ARG A 696 -23.89 10.62 -11.51
CA ARG A 696 -24.75 11.79 -11.23
C ARG A 696 -25.39 12.36 -12.49
N GLU A 697 -24.64 12.47 -13.58
CA GLU A 697 -25.20 12.93 -14.86
C GLU A 697 -26.25 11.96 -15.42
N ARG A 698 -25.98 10.66 -15.35
CA ARG A 698 -26.93 9.62 -15.76
C ARG A 698 -28.20 9.68 -14.91
N GLU A 699 -28.02 9.73 -13.59
CA GLU A 699 -29.12 9.73 -12.63
C GLU A 699 -29.95 11.00 -12.71
N LYS A 700 -29.38 12.14 -13.10
CA LYS A 700 -30.15 13.36 -13.41
C LYS A 700 -31.16 13.10 -14.54
N LYS A 701 -30.75 12.41 -15.61
CA LYS A 701 -31.65 12.03 -16.72
C LYS A 701 -32.67 10.98 -16.28
N GLU A 702 -32.27 10.04 -15.42
CA GLU A 702 -33.17 9.04 -14.85
C GLU A 702 -34.22 9.70 -13.93
N ALA A 703 -33.83 10.68 -13.11
CA ALA A 703 -34.69 11.48 -12.26
C ALA A 703 -35.75 12.25 -13.06
N GLU A 704 -35.36 12.87 -14.18
CA GLU A 704 -36.29 13.56 -15.09
C GLU A 704 -37.37 12.60 -15.65
N MET A 705 -37.00 11.36 -15.96
CA MET A 705 -37.95 10.34 -16.44
C MET A 705 -38.87 9.84 -15.32
N LEU A 706 -38.34 9.62 -14.12
CA LEU A 706 -39.10 9.13 -12.96
C LEU A 706 -40.07 10.17 -12.41
N SER A 707 -39.67 11.45 -12.38
CA SER A 707 -40.47 12.55 -11.85
C SER A 707 -41.81 12.75 -12.58
N LYS A 708 -41.96 12.19 -13.78
CA LYS A 708 -43.25 12.17 -14.52
C LYS A 708 -44.29 11.24 -13.91
N TYR A 709 -43.86 10.26 -13.11
CA TYR A 709 -44.68 9.15 -12.65
C TYR A 709 -44.68 8.97 -11.13
N MET A 710 -43.72 9.56 -10.41
CA MET A 710 -43.61 9.50 -8.96
C MET A 710 -42.75 10.63 -8.40
N ASP A 711 -42.96 10.97 -7.12
CA ASP A 711 -42.05 11.85 -6.38
C ASP A 711 -40.76 11.10 -6.00
N LEU A 712 -39.62 11.76 -6.22
CA LEU A 712 -38.32 11.22 -5.85
C LEU A 712 -38.11 11.32 -4.33
N TYR A 713 -37.65 10.23 -3.72
CA TYR A 713 -37.37 10.11 -2.29
C TYR A 713 -35.87 9.91 -2.07
N PRO A 714 -35.33 10.15 -0.86
CA PRO A 714 -33.91 9.93 -0.59
C PRO A 714 -33.46 8.52 -0.98
N ASP A 715 -32.28 8.41 -1.60
CA ASP A 715 -31.65 7.16 -2.02
C ASP A 715 -32.45 6.31 -3.05
N TRP A 716 -33.40 6.91 -3.79
CA TRP A 716 -34.15 6.23 -4.87
C TRP A 716 -33.26 5.52 -5.91
N GLN A 717 -32.02 5.98 -6.08
CA GLN A 717 -31.03 5.41 -6.98
C GLN A 717 -30.69 3.96 -6.63
N VAL A 718 -30.65 3.63 -5.33
CA VAL A 718 -30.36 2.28 -4.84
C VAL A 718 -31.46 1.32 -5.26
N ASP A 719 -32.72 1.68 -4.98
CA ASP A 719 -33.88 0.86 -5.33
C ASP A 719 -34.03 0.73 -6.85
N LEU A 720 -33.74 1.78 -7.61
CA LEU A 720 -33.76 1.71 -9.06
C LEU A 720 -32.69 0.74 -9.59
N SER A 721 -31.45 0.83 -9.08
CA SER A 721 -30.36 -0.07 -9.45
C SER A 721 -30.70 -1.52 -9.14
N GLU A 722 -31.20 -1.81 -7.93
CA GLU A 722 -31.56 -3.17 -7.50
C GLU A 722 -32.77 -3.70 -8.29
N TRP A 723 -33.78 -2.87 -8.56
CA TRP A 723 -34.90 -3.25 -9.41
C TRP A 723 -34.45 -3.56 -10.85
N ARG A 724 -33.56 -2.72 -11.40
CA ARG A 724 -32.95 -2.93 -12.71
C ARG A 724 -32.13 -4.22 -12.74
N LEU A 725 -31.35 -4.49 -11.70
CA LEU A 725 -30.54 -5.71 -11.55
C LEU A 725 -31.42 -6.96 -11.55
N LYS A 726 -32.49 -6.96 -10.73
CA LYS A 726 -33.46 -8.06 -10.61
C LYS A 726 -34.15 -8.40 -11.93
N HIS A 727 -34.42 -7.38 -12.76
CA HIS A 727 -35.12 -7.55 -14.04
C HIS A 727 -34.17 -7.58 -15.25
N GLN A 728 -32.85 -7.51 -15.04
CA GLN A 728 -31.84 -7.42 -16.10
C GLN A 728 -32.09 -6.24 -17.07
N TYR A 729 -32.49 -5.09 -16.51
CA TYR A 729 -32.69 -3.85 -17.25
C TYR A 729 -31.46 -2.95 -17.20
N HIS A 730 -30.72 -2.95 -18.31
CA HIS A 730 -29.47 -2.21 -18.47
C HIS A 730 -29.62 -0.68 -18.51
N ARG A 731 -30.78 -0.18 -18.96
CA ARG A 731 -31.06 1.26 -19.08
C ARG A 731 -32.49 1.59 -18.68
N LEU A 732 -32.69 2.76 -18.07
CA LEU A 732 -34.02 3.30 -17.87
C LEU A 732 -34.58 3.85 -19.19
N THR A 733 -35.83 3.52 -19.48
CA THR A 733 -36.62 4.12 -20.56
C THR A 733 -37.92 4.64 -19.97
N ASP A 734 -38.63 5.54 -20.66
CA ASP A 734 -39.88 6.12 -20.15
C ASP A 734 -40.93 5.04 -19.77
N ALA A 735 -41.05 3.99 -20.60
CA ALA A 735 -41.92 2.84 -20.30
C ALA A 735 -41.47 2.06 -19.06
N ARG A 736 -40.15 1.93 -18.83
CA ARG A 736 -39.59 1.27 -17.63
C ARG A 736 -39.72 2.15 -16.39
N ALA A 737 -39.58 3.46 -16.52
CA ALA A 737 -39.81 4.44 -15.45
C ALA A 737 -41.24 4.32 -14.89
N LYS A 738 -42.24 4.24 -15.78
CA LYS A 738 -43.63 3.99 -15.39
C LYS A 738 -43.82 2.65 -14.66
N LYS A 739 -43.12 1.59 -15.08
CA LYS A 739 -43.16 0.28 -14.42
C LYS A 739 -42.51 0.32 -13.03
N PHE A 740 -41.39 1.00 -12.89
CA PHE A 740 -40.70 1.18 -11.62
C PHE A 740 -41.56 1.98 -10.62
N ALA A 741 -42.17 3.08 -11.06
CA ALA A 741 -43.08 3.86 -10.22
C ALA A 741 -44.23 3.01 -9.65
N LYS A 742 -44.83 2.13 -10.48
CA LYS A 742 -45.85 1.17 -10.03
C LYS A 742 -45.29 0.13 -9.07
N TYR A 743 -44.07 -0.35 -9.30
CA TYR A 743 -43.39 -1.31 -8.44
C TYR A 743 -43.20 -0.74 -7.03
N ILE A 744 -42.68 0.49 -6.92
CA ILE A 744 -42.47 1.17 -5.63
C ILE A 744 -43.79 1.48 -4.94
N GLN A 745 -44.82 1.92 -5.67
CA GLN A 745 -46.15 2.11 -5.10
C GLN A 745 -46.68 0.82 -4.48
N LYS A 746 -46.53 -0.31 -5.19
CA LYS A 746 -46.98 -1.62 -4.72
C LYS A 746 -46.25 -2.05 -3.43
N GLU A 747 -44.92 -1.97 -3.42
CA GLU A 747 -44.15 -2.32 -2.22
C GLU A 747 -44.47 -1.44 -1.02
N ARG A 748 -44.73 -0.14 -1.23
CA ARG A 748 -45.13 0.78 -0.15
C ARG A 748 -46.55 0.54 0.36
N SER A 749 -47.44 0.00 -0.48
CA SER A 749 -48.80 -0.38 -0.07
C SER A 749 -48.88 -1.74 0.63
N GLY A 750 -47.80 -2.52 0.68
CA GLY A 750 -47.77 -3.82 1.37
C GLY A 750 -48.57 -4.95 0.69
N GLU A 751 -48.89 -4.80 -0.59
CA GLU A 751 -49.43 -5.86 -1.48
C GLU A 751 -48.31 -6.54 -2.27
#